data_AF-A0A4S4LGZ8-F1
#
_entry.id   AF-A0A4S4LGZ8-F1
#
_cell.length_a   1.000
_cell.length_b   1.000
_cell.length_c   1.000
_cell.angle_alpha   90.00
_cell.angle_beta   90.00
_cell.angle_gamma   90.00
#
_symmetry.space_group_name_H-M   'P 1'
#
loop_
_entity.id
_entity.type
_entity.pdbx_description
1 polymer ?
#
loop_
_entity_poly.entity_id
_entity_poly.type
_entity_poly.pdbx_seq_one_letter_code
_entity_poly.pdbx_strand_id
1 'polypeptide(L)'
;MIRHVKKLLGTIAKAVEDSRCTTIGSGQGVLVGSNWRFKLAVLVLSQIAIGLIRDHGPTELQPDGDGRLSDGSYSVSEIFMALETFKFVIVTVVRVVEARSFRNYYMQISTRHEIEFISLRTSGRSRRNDSDLSVSPMVTKRNWVPLHTGTFRSSLAIALLSFILVIKSYFLLYVIKIVAILDLASLDVVHLASLFVPLLSGVIMRSYYAWSFSSQQWVGTILQIFGILSVESLNFHPSLSWTTICLLFASALLISLSFVTIHYVGVYNLHDTITPHIFTLRLFAFGFATHLIVLILSKLFIFSPMDNVNNITLNSLSSFLPLFIRTFIDIASLNMILCCDAVLLSVATSFSTTVLVAYSKYFHSSPSVSDACGILMAILGFFLYVEKEIRGQPTVIADKKTFSSRPLIHFVPLPLFTTLVCLGLFTFNAAPESYSHEPFSSHATPRLAELENPVFSDLIYLPPASFMPPEPTCIRDSLQSVQYFTGERTYHEFDDVLLIVFFSHARYDVNLDFYKEVYAEFFPKMVFVGPRSRQDKGFSHSYDVLVDSYEADEDLSDWNNYKMAGRMAHHMLYTVLTTPPYSTGCYKGYLWVPFDTLLNIPRLQLFDKTRMWYFSPWAEYVPNPAVSQDAWQNVSNHAPPARVSPDPDSDFEATFKGWWVDWWWGDPHYGIPVCKAAFERVPLDMRKRMARRFTHNTTRYIGGSADTLYIPARLTPSFIDVLAMFLETNCFLEIAVPTAVHLVIPEDENILFVDHWWIWDPPFNASFVREAWSNDMEVDTFHTFHWGDKDASGVWRAIPENIDDVRLLLRESAARQGVEWLRVPT
;
A
#
# COMPACT_ATOMS: atom_id res chain seq x y z
N MET A 1 -15.13 -10.38 -38.63
CA MET A 1 -14.79 -10.98 -37.32
C MET A 1 -13.29 -11.29 -37.17
N ILE A 2 -12.69 -12.25 -37.89
CA ILE A 2 -11.26 -12.64 -37.76
C ILE A 2 -10.27 -11.46 -37.88
N ARG A 3 -10.52 -10.51 -38.80
CA ARG A 3 -9.71 -9.28 -38.94
C ARG A 3 -9.77 -8.37 -37.71
N HIS A 4 -10.91 -8.31 -37.02
CA HIS A 4 -11.09 -7.51 -35.81
C HIS A 4 -10.52 -8.22 -34.59
N VAL A 5 -10.63 -9.56 -34.52
CA VAL A 5 -9.95 -10.38 -33.50
C VAL A 5 -8.42 -10.27 -33.64
N LYS A 6 -7.87 -10.32 -34.87
CA LYS A 6 -6.43 -10.08 -35.10
C LYS A 6 -5.99 -8.68 -34.66
N LYS A 7 -6.79 -7.65 -34.94
CA LYS A 7 -6.51 -6.28 -34.52
C LYS A 7 -6.54 -6.15 -33.00
N LEU A 8 -7.54 -6.74 -32.36
CA LEU A 8 -7.69 -6.79 -30.90
C LEU A 8 -6.53 -7.55 -30.23
N LEU A 9 -6.16 -8.73 -30.74
CA LEU A 9 -5.03 -9.51 -30.24
C LEU A 9 -3.69 -8.80 -30.47
N GLY A 10 -3.52 -8.08 -31.58
CA GLY A 10 -2.33 -7.25 -31.83
C GLY A 10 -2.26 -6.04 -30.90
N THR A 11 -3.39 -5.40 -30.60
CA THR A 11 -3.48 -4.32 -29.61
C THR A 11 -3.24 -4.84 -28.19
N ILE A 12 -3.74 -6.02 -27.83
CA ILE A 12 -3.48 -6.68 -26.55
C ILE A 12 -2.00 -7.07 -26.42
N ALA A 13 -1.41 -7.68 -27.45
CA ALA A 13 0.01 -8.07 -27.44
C ALA A 13 0.94 -6.86 -27.33
N LYS A 14 0.68 -5.80 -28.11
CA LYS A 14 1.42 -4.54 -28.05
C LYS A 14 1.25 -3.83 -26.70
N ALA A 15 0.06 -3.87 -26.12
CA ALA A 15 -0.19 -3.29 -24.80
C ALA A 15 0.41 -4.13 -23.66
N VAL A 16 0.54 -5.45 -23.80
CA VAL A 16 1.30 -6.31 -22.89
C VAL A 16 2.80 -5.95 -22.96
N GLU A 17 3.31 -5.68 -24.15
CA GLU A 17 4.69 -5.26 -24.40
C GLU A 17 5.00 -3.84 -23.89
N ASP A 18 4.05 -2.92 -24.01
CA ASP A 18 4.10 -1.55 -23.45
C ASP A 18 3.81 -1.53 -21.93
N SER A 19 3.20 -2.60 -21.39
CA SER A 19 2.98 -2.79 -19.96
C SER A 19 4.19 -3.31 -19.20
N ARG A 20 5.37 -2.74 -19.47
CA ARG A 20 6.53 -2.97 -18.59
C ARG A 20 6.14 -2.57 -17.17
N CYS A 21 5.89 -3.58 -16.33
CA CYS A 21 6.07 -3.43 -14.91
C CYS A 21 7.53 -3.02 -14.73
N THR A 22 7.79 -1.76 -14.45
CA THR A 22 9.03 -1.36 -13.78
C THR A 22 9.00 -2.04 -12.42
N THR A 23 9.56 -3.25 -12.35
CA THR A 23 10.13 -3.78 -11.11
C THR A 23 11.38 -2.96 -10.83
N ILE A 24 11.18 -1.77 -10.27
CA ILE A 24 12.17 -1.17 -9.39
C ILE A 24 12.03 -1.89 -8.05
N GLY A 25 13.16 -2.06 -7.36
CA GLY A 25 13.39 -2.97 -6.23
C GLY A 25 12.24 -3.11 -5.23
N SER A 26 12.15 -4.33 -4.71
CA SER A 26 11.21 -4.83 -3.71
C SER A 26 10.82 -3.80 -2.64
N GLY A 27 9.55 -3.37 -2.66
CA GLY A 27 8.88 -2.69 -1.57
C GLY A 27 7.37 -2.79 -1.76
N GLN A 28 6.66 -3.34 -0.77
CA GLN A 28 5.23 -3.74 -0.81
C GLN A 28 4.25 -2.55 -0.83
N GLY A 29 4.43 -1.60 -1.73
CA GLY A 29 3.27 -1.01 -2.39
C GLY A 29 2.91 -1.97 -3.52
N VAL A 30 1.68 -2.46 -3.57
CA VAL A 30 1.13 -2.86 -4.87
C VAL A 30 1.14 -1.56 -5.67
N LEU A 31 2.24 -1.29 -6.38
CA LEU A 31 2.31 -0.27 -7.40
C LEU A 31 1.23 -0.70 -8.36
N VAL A 32 0.09 -0.03 -8.21
CA VAL A 32 -0.99 0.04 -9.15
C VAL A 32 -0.33 0.61 -10.41
N GLY A 33 0.34 -0.28 -11.17
CA GLY A 33 1.15 0.11 -12.31
C GLY A 33 0.27 0.98 -13.19
N SER A 34 0.85 2.00 -13.82
CA SER A 34 0.13 3.01 -14.62
C SER A 34 -0.92 2.46 -15.60
N ASN A 35 -0.85 1.16 -15.90
CA ASN A 35 -1.71 0.42 -16.80
C ASN A 35 -2.84 -0.41 -16.16
N TRP A 36 -3.11 -0.36 -14.85
CA TRP A 36 -4.23 -1.12 -14.27
C TRP A 36 -5.60 -0.70 -14.85
N ARG A 37 -5.79 0.59 -15.16
CA ARG A 37 -7.00 1.12 -15.81
C ARG A 37 -7.22 0.46 -17.17
N PHE A 38 -6.11 0.27 -17.91
CA PHE A 38 -6.13 -0.46 -19.16
C PHE A 38 -6.48 -1.94 -18.95
N LYS A 39 -5.87 -2.61 -17.96
CA LYS A 39 -6.20 -4.01 -17.61
C LYS A 39 -7.68 -4.17 -17.25
N LEU A 40 -8.24 -3.23 -16.49
CA LEU A 40 -9.66 -3.18 -16.12
C LEU A 40 -10.55 -3.03 -17.37
N ALA A 41 -10.23 -2.09 -18.26
CA ALA A 41 -10.98 -1.89 -19.50
C ALA A 41 -10.92 -3.14 -20.40
N VAL A 42 -9.74 -3.74 -20.56
CA VAL A 42 -9.58 -4.97 -21.36
C VAL A 42 -10.34 -6.13 -20.73
N LEU A 43 -10.36 -6.27 -19.41
CA LEU A 43 -11.14 -7.28 -18.71
C LEU A 43 -12.64 -7.12 -19.00
N VAL A 44 -13.19 -5.92 -18.81
CA VAL A 44 -14.60 -5.61 -19.06
C VAL A 44 -14.98 -5.91 -20.51
N LEU A 45 -14.16 -5.47 -21.47
CA LEU A 45 -14.38 -5.71 -22.90
C LEU A 45 -14.28 -7.19 -23.27
N SER A 46 -13.35 -7.93 -22.66
CA SER A 46 -13.20 -9.36 -22.91
C SER A 46 -14.38 -10.17 -22.38
N GLN A 47 -14.91 -9.79 -21.19
CA GLN A 47 -16.11 -10.37 -20.60
C GLN A 47 -17.36 -10.11 -21.47
N ILE A 48 -17.47 -8.92 -22.05
CA ILE A 48 -18.54 -8.62 -23.01
C ILE A 48 -18.33 -9.47 -24.27
N ALA A 49 -17.12 -9.47 -24.84
CA ALA A 49 -16.83 -10.19 -26.08
C ALA A 49 -17.11 -11.70 -26.01
N ILE A 50 -16.81 -12.36 -24.89
CA ILE A 50 -17.11 -13.79 -24.73
C ILE A 50 -18.61 -14.06 -24.69
N GLY A 51 -19.39 -13.17 -24.06
CA GLY A 51 -20.85 -13.26 -24.07
C GLY A 51 -21.41 -13.07 -25.47
N LEU A 52 -20.92 -12.08 -26.22
CA LEU A 52 -21.33 -11.85 -27.60
C LEU A 52 -21.01 -13.03 -28.53
N ILE A 53 -19.83 -13.65 -28.39
CA ILE A 53 -19.46 -14.82 -29.18
C ILE A 53 -20.36 -16.02 -28.86
N ARG A 54 -20.83 -16.11 -27.62
CA ARG A 54 -21.75 -17.14 -27.19
C ARG A 54 -23.13 -16.95 -27.83
N ASP A 55 -23.66 -15.74 -27.79
CA ASP A 55 -25.01 -15.43 -28.31
C ASP A 55 -25.06 -15.52 -29.84
N HIS A 56 -23.97 -15.16 -30.53
CA HIS A 56 -23.85 -15.18 -32.00
C HIS A 56 -23.09 -16.39 -32.55
N GLY A 57 -22.76 -17.37 -31.71
CA GLY A 57 -22.14 -18.61 -32.15
C GLY A 57 -23.07 -19.37 -33.10
N PRO A 58 -22.55 -20.19 -34.04
CA PRO A 58 -23.38 -20.96 -34.95
C PRO A 58 -24.34 -21.84 -34.14
N THR A 59 -25.61 -21.43 -34.11
CA THR A 59 -26.72 -22.16 -33.52
C THR A 59 -26.96 -23.38 -34.39
N GLU A 60 -26.87 -24.55 -33.75
CA GLU A 60 -27.16 -25.88 -34.30
C GLU A 60 -26.23 -26.37 -35.42
N LEU A 61 -25.31 -27.26 -35.05
CA LEU A 61 -25.02 -28.41 -35.91
C LEU A 61 -26.34 -29.19 -36.03
N GLN A 62 -27.05 -29.02 -37.15
CA GLN A 62 -28.14 -29.94 -37.50
C GLN A 62 -27.59 -31.36 -37.36
N PRO A 63 -28.26 -32.26 -36.61
CA PRO A 63 -27.83 -33.64 -36.55
C PRO A 63 -27.78 -34.19 -37.97
N ASP A 64 -26.61 -34.68 -38.40
CA ASP A 64 -26.51 -35.42 -39.66
C ASP A 64 -27.58 -36.53 -39.62
N GLY A 65 -28.36 -36.65 -40.70
CA GLY A 65 -29.60 -37.44 -40.77
C GLY A 65 -29.46 -38.94 -40.48
N ASP A 66 -28.26 -39.43 -40.17
CA ASP A 66 -27.96 -40.83 -39.87
C ASP A 66 -28.04 -41.18 -38.37
N GLY A 67 -28.33 -40.23 -37.48
CA GLY A 67 -28.54 -40.50 -36.05
C GLY A 67 -27.30 -41.08 -35.31
N ARG A 68 -26.16 -41.17 -35.98
CA ARG A 68 -24.88 -41.54 -35.37
C ARG A 68 -24.24 -40.28 -34.79
N LEU A 69 -24.35 -40.14 -33.47
CA LEU A 69 -23.52 -39.21 -32.71
C LEU A 69 -22.05 -39.51 -33.05
N SER A 70 -21.34 -38.53 -33.58
CA SER A 70 -19.92 -38.66 -33.87
C SER A 70 -19.15 -38.96 -32.58
N ASP A 71 -18.23 -39.94 -32.62
CA ASP A 71 -17.40 -40.42 -31.50
C ASP A 71 -16.40 -39.39 -30.92
N GLY A 72 -16.63 -38.08 -31.15
CA GLY A 72 -15.75 -36.98 -30.78
C GLY A 72 -16.25 -36.13 -29.60
N SER A 73 -16.98 -36.70 -28.66
CA SER A 73 -17.53 -35.98 -27.49
C SER A 73 -16.50 -35.83 -26.39
N TYR A 74 -16.22 -34.58 -25.97
CA TYR A 74 -15.41 -34.29 -24.78
C TYR A 74 -16.31 -34.10 -23.57
N SER A 75 -15.93 -34.71 -22.44
CA SER A 75 -16.52 -34.47 -21.13
C SER A 75 -16.19 -33.07 -20.60
N VAL A 76 -17.05 -32.57 -19.70
CA VAL A 76 -16.86 -31.26 -19.05
C VAL A 76 -15.51 -31.16 -18.32
N SER A 77 -15.06 -32.26 -17.71
CA SER A 77 -13.74 -32.34 -17.08
C SER A 77 -12.60 -32.19 -18.09
N GLU A 78 -12.73 -32.75 -19.30
CA GLU A 78 -11.74 -32.55 -20.38
C GLU A 78 -11.69 -31.10 -20.86
N ILE A 79 -12.83 -30.41 -20.93
CA ILE A 79 -12.89 -28.98 -21.26
C ILE A 79 -12.18 -28.13 -20.19
N PHE A 80 -12.40 -28.41 -18.90
CA PHE A 80 -11.69 -27.71 -17.84
C PHE A 80 -10.19 -28.00 -17.85
N MET A 81 -9.77 -29.24 -18.09
CA MET A 81 -8.34 -29.54 -18.25
C MET A 81 -7.73 -28.80 -19.43
N ALA A 82 -8.44 -28.69 -20.56
CA ALA A 82 -7.99 -27.89 -21.70
C ALA A 82 -7.83 -26.42 -21.30
N LEU A 83 -8.80 -25.84 -20.58
CA LEU A 83 -8.72 -24.46 -20.07
C LEU A 83 -7.51 -24.26 -19.15
N GLU A 84 -7.31 -25.12 -18.15
CA GLU A 84 -6.16 -25.02 -17.25
C GLU A 84 -4.82 -25.22 -17.98
N THR A 85 -4.79 -26.08 -19.00
CA THR A 85 -3.62 -26.23 -19.87
C THR A 85 -3.33 -24.94 -20.64
N PHE A 86 -4.33 -24.30 -21.22
CA PHE A 86 -4.16 -22.99 -21.90
C PHE A 86 -3.66 -21.92 -20.93
N LYS A 87 -4.24 -21.84 -19.73
CA LYS A 87 -3.80 -20.91 -18.67
C LYS A 87 -2.34 -21.15 -18.30
N PHE A 88 -1.96 -22.40 -18.04
CA PHE A 88 -0.60 -22.79 -17.71
C PHE A 88 0.40 -22.43 -18.82
N VAL A 89 0.07 -22.74 -20.08
CA VAL A 89 0.92 -22.45 -21.24
C VAL A 89 1.09 -20.95 -21.42
N ILE A 90 0.02 -20.16 -21.39
CA ILE A 90 0.10 -18.70 -21.57
C ILE A 90 0.93 -18.06 -20.46
N VAL A 91 0.70 -18.42 -19.20
CA VAL A 91 1.47 -17.88 -18.06
C VAL A 91 2.95 -18.27 -18.16
N THR A 92 3.24 -19.49 -18.59
CA THR A 92 4.63 -19.95 -18.84
C THR A 92 5.28 -19.15 -19.97
N VAL A 93 4.57 -18.91 -21.08
CA VAL A 93 5.08 -18.10 -22.20
C VAL A 93 5.36 -16.66 -21.77
N VAL A 94 4.42 -16.03 -21.07
CA VAL A 94 4.61 -14.67 -20.52
C VAL A 94 5.86 -14.61 -19.64
N ARG A 95 6.03 -15.61 -18.76
CA ARG A 95 7.23 -15.73 -17.93
C ARG A 95 8.53 -15.89 -18.71
N VAL A 96 8.53 -16.70 -19.76
CA VAL A 96 9.70 -16.88 -20.63
C VAL A 96 10.03 -15.59 -21.37
N VAL A 97 9.03 -14.85 -21.85
CA VAL A 97 9.21 -13.54 -22.50
C VAL A 97 9.77 -12.53 -21.51
N GLU A 98 9.21 -12.42 -20.31
CA GLU A 98 9.72 -11.53 -19.26
C GLU A 98 11.15 -11.88 -18.85
N ALA A 99 11.46 -13.17 -18.65
CA ALA A 99 12.82 -13.61 -18.32
C ALA A 99 13.82 -13.27 -19.44
N ARG A 100 13.40 -13.36 -20.71
CA ARG A 100 14.22 -12.94 -21.86
C ARG A 100 14.38 -11.42 -21.91
N SER A 101 13.32 -10.65 -21.70
CA SER A 101 13.37 -9.18 -21.66
C SER A 101 14.25 -8.67 -20.53
N PHE A 102 14.12 -9.26 -19.34
CA PHE A 102 14.96 -8.95 -18.18
C PHE A 102 16.43 -9.29 -18.45
N ARG A 103 16.70 -10.47 -19.04
CA ARG A 103 18.05 -10.85 -19.47
C ARG A 103 18.64 -9.87 -20.50
N ASN A 104 17.85 -9.43 -21.48
CA ASN A 104 18.30 -8.48 -22.49
C ASN A 104 18.57 -7.09 -21.90
N TYR A 105 17.73 -6.65 -20.96
CA TYR A 105 17.93 -5.40 -20.21
C TYR A 105 19.21 -5.44 -19.37
N TYR A 106 19.43 -6.55 -18.65
CA TYR A 106 20.65 -6.73 -17.84
C TYR A 106 21.91 -6.82 -18.70
N MET A 107 21.83 -7.50 -19.85
CA MET A 107 22.94 -7.55 -20.82
C MET A 107 23.24 -6.16 -21.41
N GLN A 108 22.21 -5.32 -21.66
CA GLN A 108 22.40 -3.94 -22.14
C GLN A 108 23.04 -3.02 -21.08
N ILE A 109 22.66 -3.14 -19.81
CA ILE A 109 23.28 -2.39 -18.71
C ILE A 109 24.74 -2.84 -18.52
N SER A 110 24.98 -4.15 -18.50
CA SER A 110 26.33 -4.72 -18.36
C SER A 110 27.26 -4.28 -19.49
N THR A 111 26.78 -4.26 -20.75
CA THR A 111 27.61 -3.79 -21.88
C THR A 111 27.82 -2.28 -21.88
N ARG A 112 26.86 -1.49 -21.38
CA ARG A 112 27.01 -0.02 -21.29
C ARG A 112 28.05 0.37 -20.23
N HIS A 113 28.05 -0.28 -19.08
CA HIS A 113 29.07 -0.08 -18.05
C HIS A 113 30.46 -0.57 -18.47
N GLU A 114 30.55 -1.67 -19.22
CA GLU A 114 31.84 -2.17 -19.72
C GLU A 114 32.44 -1.22 -20.77
N ILE A 115 31.61 -0.59 -21.61
CA ILE A 115 32.05 0.43 -22.60
C ILE A 115 32.45 1.74 -21.91
N GLU A 116 31.72 2.21 -20.90
CA GLU A 116 32.09 3.40 -20.11
C GLU A 116 33.39 3.18 -19.32
N PHE A 117 33.58 1.99 -18.76
CA PHE A 117 34.81 1.63 -18.03
C PHE A 117 36.03 1.56 -18.95
N ILE A 118 35.87 1.09 -20.20
CA ILE A 118 36.95 1.09 -21.21
C ILE A 118 37.22 2.50 -21.76
N SER A 119 36.18 3.33 -21.90
CA SER A 119 36.28 4.73 -22.31
C SER A 119 37.08 5.57 -21.30
N LEU A 120 36.84 5.38 -19.99
CA LEU A 120 37.56 6.10 -18.93
C LEU A 120 39.04 5.69 -18.81
N ARG A 121 39.39 4.46 -19.24
CA ARG A 121 40.77 3.96 -19.18
C ARG A 121 41.65 4.43 -20.34
N THR A 122 41.06 4.91 -21.45
CA THR A 122 41.78 5.31 -22.66
C THR A 122 42.09 6.82 -22.73
N SER A 123 41.47 7.65 -21.89
CA SER A 123 41.71 9.10 -21.84
C SER A 123 42.73 9.55 -20.79
N GLY A 124 43.12 8.70 -19.84
CA GLY A 124 44.09 9.01 -18.79
C GLY A 124 45.54 8.65 -19.14
N ARG A 125 46.24 9.53 -19.87
CA ARG A 125 47.68 9.40 -20.15
C ARG A 125 48.51 10.11 -19.08
N SER A 126 48.91 9.44 -17.98
CA SER A 126 50.17 9.75 -17.24
C SER A 126 50.43 8.82 -16.04
N ARG A 127 51.58 8.13 -16.11
CA ARG A 127 52.52 7.72 -15.04
C ARG A 127 51.98 7.26 -13.67
N ARG A 128 52.08 5.95 -13.42
CA ARG A 128 52.95 5.41 -12.35
C ARG A 128 53.19 3.90 -12.54
N ASN A 129 54.42 3.49 -12.25
CA ASN A 129 54.85 2.10 -12.16
C ASN A 129 54.22 1.49 -10.90
N ASP A 130 53.31 0.54 -11.07
CA ASP A 130 53.00 -0.48 -10.06
C ASP A 130 52.91 -1.82 -10.80
N SER A 131 54.04 -2.51 -10.85
CA SER A 131 54.12 -3.94 -11.12
C SER A 131 53.76 -4.66 -9.83
N ASP A 132 52.62 -5.39 -9.84
CA ASP A 132 52.30 -6.58 -9.01
C ASP A 132 50.87 -6.61 -8.43
N LEU A 133 49.85 -6.42 -9.28
CA LEU A 133 48.48 -6.85 -8.97
C LEU A 133 47.91 -7.64 -10.16
N SER A 134 48.19 -8.93 -10.19
CA SER A 134 47.56 -9.89 -11.11
C SER A 134 46.10 -10.12 -10.70
N VAL A 135 45.21 -9.25 -11.18
CA VAL A 135 43.76 -9.47 -11.09
C VAL A 135 43.41 -10.64 -12.01
N SER A 136 43.18 -11.81 -11.42
CA SER A 136 42.71 -13.00 -12.12
C SER A 136 41.30 -12.75 -12.65
N PRO A 137 40.99 -13.05 -13.93
CA PRO A 137 39.66 -12.83 -14.48
C PRO A 137 38.69 -13.81 -13.82
N MET A 138 37.81 -13.29 -12.98
CA MET A 138 36.75 -14.04 -12.34
C MET A 138 35.71 -14.42 -13.42
N VAL A 139 35.96 -15.54 -14.10
CA VAL A 139 34.99 -16.17 -15.00
C VAL A 139 33.81 -16.63 -14.14
N THR A 140 32.75 -15.82 -14.11
CA THR A 140 31.50 -16.17 -13.43
C THR A 140 30.89 -17.39 -14.11
N LYS A 141 30.99 -18.54 -13.44
CA LYS A 141 30.25 -19.75 -13.84
C LYS A 141 28.77 -19.41 -13.91
N ARG A 142 28.17 -19.69 -15.07
CA ARG A 142 26.73 -19.63 -15.36
C ARG A 142 25.98 -20.60 -14.44
N ASN A 143 25.72 -20.20 -13.21
CA ASN A 143 24.89 -20.98 -12.30
C ASN A 143 23.43 -20.72 -12.67
N TRP A 144 22.77 -21.75 -13.18
CA TRP A 144 21.31 -21.77 -13.32
C TRP A 144 20.72 -21.57 -11.93
N VAL A 145 20.09 -20.42 -11.69
CA VAL A 145 19.36 -20.18 -10.44
C VAL A 145 18.19 -21.16 -10.43
N PRO A 146 18.14 -22.14 -9.51
CA PRO A 146 17.03 -23.07 -9.44
C PRO A 146 15.73 -22.30 -9.19
N LEU A 147 14.66 -22.70 -9.88
CA LEU A 147 13.31 -22.16 -9.67
C LEU A 147 12.98 -22.25 -8.17
N HIS A 148 12.91 -21.12 -7.50
CA HIS A 148 12.63 -21.09 -6.07
C HIS A 148 11.17 -21.53 -5.86
N THR A 149 10.96 -22.77 -5.40
CA THR A 149 9.66 -23.42 -5.25
C THR A 149 8.87 -22.95 -4.02
N GLY A 150 9.30 -21.88 -3.34
CA GLY A 150 8.68 -21.38 -2.11
C GLY A 150 8.67 -22.41 -0.98
N THR A 151 8.07 -22.10 0.16
CA THR A 151 7.95 -23.08 1.26
C THR A 151 6.82 -24.07 1.01
N PHE A 152 6.88 -25.21 1.71
CA PHE A 152 5.80 -26.21 1.70
C PHE A 152 4.45 -25.63 2.14
N ARG A 153 4.45 -24.75 3.16
CA ARG A 153 3.22 -24.08 3.65
C ARG A 153 2.58 -23.22 2.57
N SER A 154 3.39 -22.45 1.84
CA SER A 154 2.95 -21.66 0.70
C SER A 154 2.30 -22.54 -0.38
N SER A 155 2.97 -23.63 -0.78
CA SER A 155 2.44 -24.54 -1.79
C SER A 155 1.13 -25.22 -1.36
N LEU A 156 1.03 -25.62 -0.09
CA LEU A 156 -0.20 -26.20 0.47
C LEU A 156 -1.36 -25.19 0.47
N ALA A 157 -1.11 -23.94 0.85
CA ALA A 157 -2.14 -22.89 0.83
C ALA A 157 -2.66 -22.63 -0.60
N ILE A 158 -1.77 -22.55 -1.58
CA ILE A 158 -2.15 -22.38 -2.99
C ILE A 158 -2.88 -23.61 -3.53
N ALA A 159 -2.48 -24.82 -3.13
CA ALA A 159 -3.16 -26.05 -3.53
C ALA A 159 -4.60 -26.12 -2.97
N LEU A 160 -4.80 -25.77 -1.69
CA LEU A 160 -6.12 -25.70 -1.07
C LEU A 160 -7.00 -24.63 -1.73
N LEU A 161 -6.44 -23.46 -2.02
CA LEU A 161 -7.14 -22.41 -2.77
C LEU A 161 -7.56 -22.91 -4.15
N SER A 162 -6.66 -23.57 -4.87
CA SER A 162 -6.95 -24.14 -6.19
C SER A 162 -8.08 -25.17 -6.12
N PHE A 163 -8.04 -26.06 -5.13
CA PHE A 163 -9.08 -27.06 -4.89
C PHE A 163 -10.47 -26.42 -4.68
N ILE A 164 -10.55 -25.33 -3.89
CA ILE A 164 -11.80 -24.57 -3.69
C ILE A 164 -12.32 -23.98 -5.02
N LEU A 165 -11.43 -23.44 -5.85
CA LEU A 165 -11.80 -22.89 -7.16
C LEU A 165 -12.34 -23.96 -8.12
N VAL A 166 -11.77 -25.16 -8.07
CA VAL A 166 -12.25 -26.31 -8.84
C VAL A 166 -13.64 -26.74 -8.36
N ILE A 167 -13.83 -26.92 -7.05
CA ILE A 167 -15.15 -27.25 -6.48
C ILE A 167 -16.21 -26.23 -6.91
N LYS A 168 -15.88 -24.92 -6.81
CA LYS A 168 -16.79 -23.86 -7.28
C LYS A 168 -17.22 -24.06 -8.72
N SER A 169 -16.29 -24.41 -9.61
CA SER A 169 -16.57 -24.56 -11.03
C SER A 169 -17.56 -25.71 -11.29
N TYR A 170 -17.37 -26.85 -10.60
CA TYR A 170 -18.31 -27.98 -10.68
C TYR A 170 -19.66 -27.68 -10.02
N PHE A 171 -19.67 -26.97 -8.88
CA PHE A 171 -20.91 -26.53 -8.25
C PHE A 171 -21.72 -25.60 -9.16
N LEU A 172 -21.06 -24.65 -9.81
CA LEU A 172 -21.73 -23.74 -10.75
C LEU A 172 -22.36 -24.50 -11.93
N LEU A 173 -21.66 -25.50 -12.47
CA LEU A 173 -22.23 -26.36 -13.51
C LEU A 173 -23.43 -27.15 -13.01
N TYR A 174 -23.34 -27.69 -11.80
CA TYR A 174 -24.46 -28.37 -11.15
C TYR A 174 -25.68 -27.47 -11.01
N VAL A 175 -25.47 -26.23 -10.56
CA VAL A 175 -26.53 -25.21 -10.50
C VAL A 175 -27.09 -24.93 -11.89
N ILE A 176 -26.25 -24.69 -12.90
CA ILE A 176 -26.68 -24.46 -14.29
C ILE A 176 -27.55 -25.62 -14.78
N LYS A 177 -27.14 -26.87 -14.52
CA LYS A 177 -27.90 -28.06 -14.92
C LYS A 177 -29.24 -28.14 -14.19
N ILE A 178 -29.29 -27.92 -12.87
CA ILE A 178 -30.54 -27.91 -12.11
C ILE A 178 -31.47 -26.82 -12.63
N VAL A 179 -30.96 -25.60 -12.81
CA VAL A 179 -31.75 -24.47 -13.31
C VAL A 179 -32.29 -24.76 -14.71
N ALA A 180 -31.49 -25.42 -15.56
CA ALA A 180 -31.95 -25.88 -16.88
C ALA A 180 -33.02 -26.97 -16.80
N ILE A 181 -32.96 -27.88 -15.81
CA ILE A 181 -33.93 -28.97 -15.61
C ILE A 181 -35.24 -28.46 -15.00
N LEU A 182 -35.18 -27.50 -14.08
CA LEU A 182 -36.36 -26.95 -13.38
C LEU A 182 -37.21 -26.00 -14.24
N ASP A 183 -36.97 -25.99 -15.56
CA ASP A 183 -37.84 -25.45 -16.60
C ASP A 183 -38.27 -23.99 -16.41
N LEU A 184 -37.38 -23.05 -16.78
CA LEU A 184 -37.75 -21.71 -17.29
C LEU A 184 -36.55 -21.07 -17.98
N ALA A 185 -36.65 -21.02 -19.30
CA ALA A 185 -35.69 -20.54 -20.27
C ALA A 185 -35.15 -19.14 -19.96
N SER A 186 -33.91 -19.08 -19.47
CA SER A 186 -32.80 -18.59 -20.28
C SER A 186 -31.53 -18.76 -19.46
N LEU A 187 -30.41 -18.93 -20.15
CA LEU A 187 -29.12 -19.01 -19.48
C LEU A 187 -28.77 -17.68 -18.76
N ASP A 188 -29.55 -16.64 -19.03
CA ASP A 188 -29.51 -15.33 -18.38
C ASP A 188 -29.89 -15.38 -16.90
N VAL A 189 -30.68 -16.37 -16.46
CA VAL A 189 -30.99 -16.54 -15.03
C VAL A 189 -29.71 -16.80 -14.21
N VAL A 190 -28.70 -17.45 -14.79
CA VAL A 190 -27.40 -17.68 -14.14
C VAL A 190 -26.64 -16.37 -13.98
N HIS A 191 -26.84 -15.41 -14.88
CA HIS A 191 -26.27 -14.08 -14.78
C HIS A 191 -26.83 -13.28 -13.60
N LEU A 192 -28.02 -13.62 -13.08
CA LEU A 192 -28.56 -13.03 -11.85
C LEU A 192 -27.72 -13.35 -10.61
N ALA A 193 -26.89 -14.42 -10.62
CA ALA A 193 -25.94 -14.65 -9.53
C ALA A 193 -24.98 -13.45 -9.37
N SER A 194 -24.65 -12.74 -10.46
CA SER A 194 -23.77 -11.57 -10.42
C SER A 194 -24.35 -10.38 -9.65
N LEU A 195 -25.67 -10.34 -9.42
CA LEU A 195 -26.34 -9.31 -8.60
C LEU A 195 -25.67 -9.19 -7.23
N PHE A 196 -25.50 -10.31 -6.54
CA PHE A 196 -25.08 -10.29 -5.15
C PHE A 196 -23.56 -10.26 -4.98
N VAL A 197 -22.78 -10.56 -6.03
CA VAL A 197 -21.32 -10.72 -5.93
C VAL A 197 -20.61 -9.45 -5.44
N PRO A 198 -20.87 -8.22 -5.97
CA PRO A 198 -20.21 -7.01 -5.47
C PRO A 198 -20.45 -6.75 -3.98
N LEU A 199 -21.71 -6.83 -3.55
CA LEU A 199 -22.10 -6.55 -2.16
C LEU A 199 -21.56 -7.62 -1.21
N LEU A 200 -21.70 -8.91 -1.56
CA LEU A 200 -21.18 -10.01 -0.75
C LEU A 200 -19.65 -9.96 -0.65
N SER A 201 -18.94 -9.66 -1.74
CA SER A 201 -17.49 -9.48 -1.70
C SER A 201 -17.09 -8.35 -0.75
N GLY A 202 -17.79 -7.22 -0.79
CA GLY A 202 -17.54 -6.09 0.13
C GLY A 202 -17.83 -6.43 1.58
N VAL A 203 -18.95 -7.11 1.86
CA VAL A 203 -19.34 -7.53 3.21
C VAL A 203 -18.34 -8.54 3.78
N ILE A 204 -17.92 -9.54 3.00
CA ILE A 204 -16.92 -10.53 3.41
C ILE A 204 -15.58 -9.84 3.66
N MET A 205 -15.12 -8.98 2.75
CA MET A 205 -13.87 -8.20 2.92
C MET A 205 -13.88 -7.38 4.22
N ARG A 206 -14.96 -6.65 4.47
CA ARG A 206 -15.11 -5.84 5.69
C ARG A 206 -15.17 -6.69 6.95
N SER A 207 -15.93 -7.79 6.92
CA SER A 207 -16.19 -8.61 8.12
C SER A 207 -14.98 -9.47 8.52
N TYR A 208 -14.28 -10.06 7.55
CA TYR A 208 -13.19 -11.00 7.83
C TYR A 208 -11.81 -10.34 7.86
N TYR A 209 -11.62 -9.25 7.10
CA TYR A 209 -10.30 -8.63 6.93
C TYR A 209 -10.25 -7.19 7.41
N ALA A 210 -11.30 -6.71 8.10
CA ALA A 210 -11.42 -5.35 8.61
C ALA A 210 -11.21 -4.27 7.53
N TRP A 211 -11.48 -4.61 6.26
CA TRP A 211 -11.32 -3.65 5.16
C TRP A 211 -12.40 -2.57 5.24
N SER A 212 -11.98 -1.30 5.25
CA SER A 212 -12.91 -0.18 5.23
C SER A 212 -13.25 0.24 3.81
N PHE A 213 -14.53 0.23 3.48
CA PHE A 213 -15.06 0.83 2.25
C PHE A 213 -15.76 2.14 2.58
N SER A 214 -15.51 3.16 1.78
CA SER A 214 -16.22 4.43 1.89
C SER A 214 -17.70 4.29 1.52
N SER A 215 -18.53 5.24 1.96
CA SER A 215 -19.94 5.30 1.57
C SER A 215 -20.11 5.36 0.05
N GLN A 216 -19.19 6.02 -0.68
CA GLN A 216 -19.20 6.10 -2.14
C GLN A 216 -19.00 4.71 -2.79
N GLN A 217 -18.08 3.89 -2.27
CA GLN A 217 -17.87 2.53 -2.77
C GLN A 217 -19.09 1.64 -2.49
N TRP A 218 -19.70 1.74 -1.30
CA TRP A 218 -20.94 1.01 -1.00
C TRP A 218 -22.09 1.40 -1.94
N VAL A 219 -22.29 2.70 -2.16
CA VAL A 219 -23.26 3.20 -3.14
C VAL A 219 -22.94 2.63 -4.53
N GLY A 220 -21.67 2.62 -4.94
CA GLY A 220 -21.23 2.00 -6.19
C GLY A 220 -21.64 0.53 -6.32
N THR A 221 -21.44 -0.29 -5.28
CA THR A 221 -21.86 -1.70 -5.28
C THR A 221 -23.38 -1.89 -5.33
N ILE A 222 -24.14 -1.03 -4.65
CA ILE A 222 -25.61 -1.07 -4.63
C ILE A 222 -26.19 -0.66 -5.99
N LEU A 223 -25.59 0.36 -6.64
CA LEU A 223 -26.00 0.78 -7.98
C LEU A 223 -25.77 -0.29 -9.04
N GLN A 224 -24.77 -1.17 -8.87
CA GLN A 224 -24.61 -2.34 -9.75
C GLN A 224 -25.80 -3.31 -9.66
N ILE A 225 -26.29 -3.57 -8.44
CA ILE A 225 -27.48 -4.41 -8.21
C ILE A 225 -28.68 -3.81 -8.93
N PHE A 226 -28.94 -2.52 -8.72
CA PHE A 226 -30.06 -1.84 -9.37
C PHE A 226 -29.92 -1.79 -10.88
N GLY A 227 -28.70 -1.65 -11.40
CA GLY A 227 -28.43 -1.68 -12.85
C GLY A 227 -28.88 -2.99 -13.49
N ILE A 228 -28.46 -4.13 -12.95
CA ILE A 228 -28.86 -5.45 -13.46
C ILE A 228 -30.36 -5.68 -13.28
N LEU A 229 -30.92 -5.39 -12.09
CA LEU A 229 -32.36 -5.58 -11.84
C LEU A 229 -33.23 -4.73 -12.79
N SER A 230 -32.80 -3.51 -13.10
CA SER A 230 -33.51 -2.62 -14.01
C SER A 230 -33.51 -3.18 -15.44
N VAL A 231 -32.35 -3.66 -15.92
CA VAL A 231 -32.27 -4.35 -17.22
C VAL A 231 -33.14 -5.61 -17.19
N GLU A 232 -33.14 -6.39 -16.11
CA GLU A 232 -33.88 -7.66 -16.03
C GLU A 232 -35.36 -7.56 -15.69
N SER A 233 -35.84 -6.38 -15.29
CA SER A 233 -37.21 -6.16 -14.79
C SER A 233 -38.32 -6.69 -15.70
N LEU A 234 -38.15 -6.64 -17.01
CA LEU A 234 -39.13 -7.12 -18.00
C LEU A 234 -39.03 -8.62 -18.32
N ASN A 235 -37.92 -9.27 -17.97
CA ASN A 235 -37.71 -10.71 -18.16
C ASN A 235 -37.89 -11.50 -16.86
N PHE A 236 -38.22 -10.83 -15.76
CA PHE A 236 -38.56 -11.51 -14.52
C PHE A 236 -39.83 -12.34 -14.75
N HIS A 237 -39.62 -13.61 -15.07
CA HIS A 237 -40.69 -14.58 -15.08
C HIS A 237 -41.30 -14.58 -13.67
N PRO A 238 -42.62 -14.42 -13.51
CA PRO A 238 -43.28 -14.27 -12.22
C PRO A 238 -43.20 -15.51 -11.30
N SER A 239 -42.35 -16.50 -11.61
CA SER A 239 -42.23 -17.77 -10.90
C SER A 239 -40.78 -18.27 -10.79
N LEU A 240 -39.81 -17.41 -10.46
CA LEU A 240 -38.52 -17.92 -9.98
C LEU A 240 -38.78 -18.72 -8.69
N SER A 241 -38.54 -20.02 -8.73
CA SER A 241 -38.68 -20.86 -7.56
C SER A 241 -37.73 -20.38 -6.45
N TRP A 242 -38.15 -20.51 -5.20
CA TRP A 242 -37.28 -20.21 -4.06
C TRP A 242 -35.97 -21.01 -4.11
N THR A 243 -36.03 -22.24 -4.63
CA THR A 243 -34.87 -23.09 -4.88
C THR A 243 -33.87 -22.43 -5.84
N THR A 244 -34.36 -21.88 -6.97
CA THR A 244 -33.50 -21.17 -7.93
C THR A 244 -32.84 -19.96 -7.28
N ILE A 245 -33.58 -19.16 -6.50
CA ILE A 245 -33.04 -18.01 -5.77
C ILE A 245 -31.96 -18.44 -4.77
N CYS A 246 -32.20 -19.50 -4.00
CA CYS A 246 -31.21 -20.07 -3.09
C CYS A 246 -29.94 -20.52 -3.82
N LEU A 247 -30.07 -21.22 -4.94
CA LEU A 247 -28.94 -21.71 -5.72
C LEU A 247 -28.13 -20.56 -6.34
N LEU A 248 -28.80 -19.51 -6.82
CA LEU A 248 -28.14 -18.30 -7.32
C LEU A 248 -27.41 -17.55 -6.22
N PHE A 249 -28.03 -17.40 -5.04
CA PHE A 249 -27.38 -16.78 -3.89
C PHE A 249 -26.18 -17.59 -3.38
N ALA A 250 -26.31 -18.93 -3.30
CA ALA A 250 -25.22 -19.81 -2.93
C ALA A 250 -24.06 -19.72 -3.94
N SER A 251 -24.37 -19.63 -5.23
CA SER A 251 -23.38 -19.41 -6.29
C SER A 251 -22.67 -18.07 -6.13
N ALA A 252 -23.42 -16.99 -5.89
CA ALA A 252 -22.86 -15.66 -5.68
C ALA A 252 -21.92 -15.62 -4.46
N LEU A 253 -22.34 -16.22 -3.35
CA LEU A 253 -21.54 -16.32 -2.14
C LEU A 253 -20.24 -17.11 -2.36
N LEU A 254 -20.31 -18.23 -3.08
CA LEU A 254 -19.13 -19.04 -3.40
C LEU A 254 -18.14 -18.30 -4.32
N ILE A 255 -18.66 -17.53 -5.28
CA ILE A 255 -17.85 -16.65 -6.14
C ILE A 255 -17.18 -15.56 -5.30
N SER A 256 -17.92 -14.85 -4.45
CA SER A 256 -17.37 -13.80 -3.58
C SER A 256 -16.33 -14.36 -2.61
N LEU A 257 -16.60 -15.48 -1.95
CA LEU A 257 -15.64 -16.13 -1.05
C LEU A 257 -14.35 -16.51 -1.79
N SER A 258 -14.48 -17.00 -3.03
CA SER A 258 -13.32 -17.35 -3.86
C SER A 258 -12.48 -16.12 -4.21
N PHE A 259 -13.10 -15.02 -4.65
CA PHE A 259 -12.36 -13.78 -4.98
C PHE A 259 -11.65 -13.22 -3.75
N VAL A 260 -12.35 -13.17 -2.62
CA VAL A 260 -11.80 -12.66 -1.37
C VAL A 260 -10.68 -13.57 -0.83
N THR A 261 -10.81 -14.89 -0.96
CA THR A 261 -9.74 -15.82 -0.54
C THR A 261 -8.51 -15.69 -1.44
N ILE A 262 -8.68 -15.52 -2.76
CA ILE A 262 -7.56 -15.21 -3.67
C ILE A 262 -6.88 -13.91 -3.25
N HIS A 263 -7.66 -12.86 -2.99
CA HIS A 263 -7.12 -11.58 -2.53
C HIS A 263 -6.32 -11.75 -1.25
N TYR A 264 -6.89 -12.44 -0.27
CA TYR A 264 -6.23 -12.66 1.01
C TYR A 264 -4.92 -13.43 0.87
N VAL A 265 -4.95 -14.59 0.20
CA VAL A 265 -3.75 -15.44 0.03
C VAL A 265 -2.69 -14.73 -0.81
N GLY A 266 -3.10 -14.04 -1.88
CA GLY A 266 -2.20 -13.39 -2.83
C GLY A 266 -1.62 -12.07 -2.35
N VAL A 267 -2.40 -11.24 -1.64
CA VAL A 267 -1.97 -9.90 -1.18
C VAL A 267 -1.31 -9.96 0.18
N TYR A 268 -1.84 -10.73 1.14
CA TYR A 268 -1.29 -10.78 2.51
C TYR A 268 -0.12 -11.77 2.67
N ASN A 269 0.48 -12.21 1.57
CA ASN A 269 1.72 -13.00 1.54
C ASN A 269 1.72 -14.20 2.51
N LEU A 270 0.61 -14.94 2.58
CA LEU A 270 0.63 -16.30 3.15
C LEU A 270 1.51 -17.26 2.31
N HIS A 271 2.02 -16.77 1.18
CA HIS A 271 3.04 -17.40 0.36
C HIS A 271 4.32 -16.57 0.35
N ASP A 272 5.48 -17.22 0.45
CA ASP A 272 6.81 -16.58 0.40
C ASP A 272 7.24 -16.16 -1.01
N THR A 273 6.34 -16.19 -2.00
CA THR A 273 6.70 -15.93 -3.38
C THR A 273 6.52 -14.47 -3.73
N ILE A 274 7.62 -13.82 -4.08
CA ILE A 274 7.73 -12.37 -4.28
C ILE A 274 6.98 -11.87 -5.53
N THR A 275 6.46 -12.75 -6.41
CA THR A 275 5.96 -12.33 -7.74
C THR A 275 4.60 -12.92 -8.13
N PRO A 276 3.62 -12.08 -8.55
CA PRO A 276 2.26 -12.48 -8.95
C PRO A 276 2.19 -13.63 -9.96
N HIS A 277 3.10 -13.67 -10.93
CA HIS A 277 3.10 -14.70 -11.96
C HIS A 277 3.47 -16.09 -11.42
N ILE A 278 4.30 -16.19 -10.36
CA ILE A 278 4.59 -17.50 -9.73
C ILE A 278 3.36 -18.01 -9.00
N PHE A 279 2.65 -17.13 -8.30
CA PHE A 279 1.37 -17.45 -7.68
C PHE A 279 0.37 -17.99 -8.71
N THR A 280 0.15 -17.25 -9.80
CA THR A 280 -0.75 -17.65 -10.89
C THR A 280 -0.35 -18.99 -11.52
N LEU A 281 0.95 -19.20 -11.78
CA LEU A 281 1.45 -20.46 -12.33
C LEU A 281 1.15 -21.65 -11.41
N ARG A 282 1.40 -21.52 -10.11
CA ARG A 282 1.13 -22.57 -9.12
C ARG A 282 -0.37 -22.83 -8.99
N LEU A 283 -1.17 -21.76 -8.95
CA LEU A 283 -2.61 -21.86 -8.81
C LEU A 283 -3.22 -22.70 -9.95
N PHE A 284 -2.81 -22.43 -11.19
CA PHE A 284 -3.26 -23.19 -12.37
C PHE A 284 -2.64 -24.58 -12.47
N ALA A 285 -1.38 -24.78 -12.05
CA ALA A 285 -0.78 -26.11 -12.00
C ALA A 285 -1.52 -27.05 -11.03
N PHE A 286 -1.84 -26.56 -9.82
CA PHE A 286 -2.66 -27.31 -8.87
C PHE A 286 -4.11 -27.47 -9.36
N GLY A 287 -4.62 -26.50 -10.11
CA GLY A 287 -5.98 -26.54 -10.68
C GLY A 287 -6.09 -27.64 -11.71
N PHE A 288 -5.12 -27.70 -12.63
CA PHE A 288 -4.95 -28.78 -13.60
C PHE A 288 -4.86 -30.14 -12.90
N ALA A 289 -3.99 -30.29 -11.90
CA ALA A 289 -3.85 -31.54 -11.16
C ALA A 289 -5.16 -31.97 -10.48
N THR A 290 -5.90 -31.02 -9.91
CA THR A 290 -7.19 -31.28 -9.27
C THR A 290 -8.25 -31.70 -10.29
N HIS A 291 -8.35 -31.02 -11.43
CA HIS A 291 -9.26 -31.41 -12.51
C HIS A 291 -8.93 -32.80 -13.08
N LEU A 292 -7.64 -33.13 -13.20
CA LEU A 292 -7.19 -34.46 -13.62
C LEU A 292 -7.62 -35.52 -12.61
N ILE A 293 -7.48 -35.25 -11.30
CA ILE A 293 -7.97 -36.16 -10.25
C ILE A 293 -9.49 -36.33 -10.36
N VAL A 294 -10.25 -35.26 -10.51
CA VAL A 294 -11.72 -35.33 -10.67
C VAL A 294 -12.09 -36.14 -11.91
N LEU A 295 -11.37 -35.96 -13.02
CA LEU A 295 -11.58 -36.76 -14.24
C LEU A 295 -11.32 -38.25 -13.99
N ILE A 296 -10.17 -38.59 -13.38
CA ILE A 296 -9.83 -39.98 -13.06
C ILE A 296 -10.89 -40.59 -12.14
N LEU A 297 -11.27 -39.88 -11.06
CA LEU A 297 -12.32 -40.33 -10.15
C LEU A 297 -13.66 -40.51 -10.85
N SER A 298 -14.04 -39.61 -11.77
CA SER A 298 -15.29 -39.72 -12.53
C SER A 298 -15.34 -40.91 -13.50
N LYS A 299 -14.17 -41.42 -13.92
CA LYS A 299 -14.05 -42.62 -14.76
C LYS A 299 -13.96 -43.91 -13.93
N LEU A 300 -13.38 -43.83 -12.72
CA LEU A 300 -13.22 -44.97 -11.82
C LEU A 300 -14.48 -45.27 -10.99
N PHE A 301 -15.22 -44.24 -10.60
CA PHE A 301 -16.46 -44.36 -9.85
C PHE A 301 -17.64 -44.10 -10.79
N ILE A 302 -18.78 -44.79 -10.61
CA ILE A 302 -20.04 -44.57 -11.37
C ILE A 302 -20.68 -43.21 -11.00
N PHE A 303 -19.86 -42.22 -10.61
CA PHE A 303 -20.23 -40.82 -10.59
C PHE A 303 -19.89 -40.27 -11.96
N SER A 304 -20.79 -40.48 -12.93
CA SER A 304 -20.78 -39.72 -14.16
C SER A 304 -21.29 -38.31 -13.83
N PRO A 305 -20.42 -37.29 -13.70
CA PRO A 305 -20.85 -36.04 -13.10
C PRO A 305 -21.83 -35.34 -14.04
N MET A 306 -21.69 -35.46 -15.36
CA MET A 306 -22.56 -34.83 -16.37
C MET A 306 -22.34 -35.38 -17.79
N ASP A 307 -22.73 -36.63 -18.10
CA ASP A 307 -22.59 -37.16 -19.47
C ASP A 307 -23.51 -36.49 -20.51
N ASN A 308 -24.49 -35.67 -20.10
CA ASN A 308 -25.49 -35.05 -21.00
C ASN A 308 -25.22 -33.58 -21.37
N VAL A 309 -24.06 -33.01 -21.07
CA VAL A 309 -23.72 -31.68 -21.62
C VAL A 309 -23.24 -31.92 -23.05
N ASN A 310 -24.11 -31.60 -24.02
CA ASN A 310 -23.96 -31.78 -25.46
C ASN A 310 -22.50 -31.77 -25.96
N ASN A 311 -22.18 -32.76 -26.81
CA ASN A 311 -20.90 -32.98 -27.48
C ASN A 311 -20.31 -31.69 -28.07
N ILE A 312 -19.46 -30.99 -27.30
CA ILE A 312 -18.65 -29.90 -27.85
C ILE A 312 -17.54 -30.55 -28.66
N THR A 313 -17.70 -30.64 -29.97
CA THR A 313 -16.62 -31.07 -30.86
C THR A 313 -15.57 -29.96 -30.92
N LEU A 314 -14.35 -30.23 -30.41
CA LEU A 314 -13.20 -29.32 -30.49
C LEU A 314 -12.58 -29.23 -31.90
N ASN A 315 -13.28 -29.70 -32.93
CA ASN A 315 -12.73 -29.90 -34.27
C ASN A 315 -12.61 -28.59 -35.08
N SER A 316 -13.16 -27.47 -34.58
CA SER A 316 -13.12 -26.16 -35.25
C SER A 316 -12.40 -25.09 -34.43
N LEU A 317 -11.72 -24.18 -35.12
CA LEU A 317 -11.10 -22.99 -34.53
C LEU A 317 -12.11 -22.12 -33.74
N SER A 318 -13.40 -22.18 -34.10
CA SER A 318 -14.47 -21.47 -33.39
C SER A 318 -14.70 -22.00 -31.97
N SER A 319 -14.44 -23.28 -31.69
CA SER A 319 -14.56 -23.86 -30.35
C SER A 319 -13.37 -23.48 -29.44
N PHE A 320 -12.19 -23.20 -30.01
CA PHE A 320 -11.01 -22.77 -29.25
C PHE A 320 -11.06 -21.30 -28.83
N LEU A 321 -11.73 -20.44 -29.61
CA LEU A 321 -11.75 -19.00 -29.36
C LEU A 321 -12.39 -18.64 -27.99
N PRO A 322 -13.55 -19.20 -27.58
CA PRO A 322 -14.11 -18.98 -26.26
C PRO A 322 -13.19 -19.45 -25.13
N LEU A 323 -12.50 -20.59 -25.31
CA LEU A 323 -11.55 -21.12 -24.33
C LEU A 323 -10.35 -20.18 -24.14
N PHE A 324 -9.84 -19.64 -25.25
CA PHE A 324 -8.75 -18.67 -25.24
C PHE A 324 -9.16 -17.36 -24.56
N ILE A 325 -10.33 -16.81 -24.92
CA ILE A 325 -10.84 -15.58 -24.30
C ILE A 325 -11.11 -15.80 -22.81
N ARG A 326 -11.67 -16.96 -22.43
CA ARG A 326 -11.91 -17.32 -21.04
C ARG A 326 -10.62 -17.40 -20.23
N THR A 327 -9.59 -18.03 -20.80
CA THR A 327 -8.25 -18.10 -20.22
C THR A 327 -7.69 -16.70 -19.95
N PHE A 328 -7.84 -15.80 -20.93
CA PHE A 328 -7.41 -14.42 -20.79
C PHE A 328 -8.18 -13.68 -19.69
N ILE A 329 -9.51 -13.83 -19.62
CA ILE A 329 -10.35 -13.25 -18.56
C ILE A 329 -9.89 -13.75 -17.18
N ASP A 330 -9.61 -15.05 -17.02
CA ASP A 330 -9.20 -15.61 -15.73
C ASP A 330 -7.82 -15.04 -15.29
N ILE A 331 -6.86 -14.92 -16.21
CA ILE A 331 -5.56 -14.29 -15.93
C ILE A 331 -5.72 -12.80 -15.59
N ALA A 332 -6.52 -12.06 -16.36
CA ALA A 332 -6.79 -10.65 -16.11
C ALA A 332 -7.52 -10.44 -14.78
N SER A 333 -8.45 -11.32 -14.42
CA SER A 333 -9.18 -11.29 -13.15
C SER A 333 -8.23 -11.51 -11.96
N LEU A 334 -7.34 -12.50 -12.04
CA LEU A 334 -6.33 -12.71 -10.99
C LEU A 334 -5.42 -11.50 -10.84
N ASN A 335 -4.93 -10.95 -11.96
CA ASN A 335 -4.11 -9.74 -11.91
C ASN A 335 -4.87 -8.56 -11.30
N MET A 336 -6.16 -8.40 -11.60
CA MET A 336 -6.99 -7.35 -10.99
C MET A 336 -7.15 -7.55 -9.47
N ILE A 337 -7.37 -8.79 -9.01
CA ILE A 337 -7.46 -9.08 -7.56
C ILE A 337 -6.15 -8.78 -6.84
N LEU A 338 -5.01 -9.12 -7.46
CA LEU A 338 -3.68 -8.92 -6.89
C LEU A 338 -3.19 -7.46 -6.98
N CYS A 339 -3.64 -6.72 -7.99
CA CYS A 339 -3.25 -5.31 -8.20
C CYS A 339 -4.19 -4.30 -7.54
N CYS A 340 -5.45 -4.67 -7.32
CA CYS A 340 -6.48 -3.83 -6.75
C CYS A 340 -7.16 -4.62 -5.63
N ASP A 341 -8.44 -4.94 -5.76
CA ASP A 341 -9.19 -5.70 -4.77
C ASP A 341 -10.26 -6.63 -5.38
N ALA A 342 -10.78 -7.56 -4.57
CA ALA A 342 -11.80 -8.53 -4.98
C ALA A 342 -13.16 -7.91 -5.31
N VAL A 343 -13.51 -6.78 -4.67
CA VAL A 343 -14.77 -6.07 -4.86
C VAL A 343 -14.75 -5.30 -6.17
N LEU A 344 -13.64 -4.67 -6.55
CA LEU A 344 -13.48 -4.03 -7.86
C LEU A 344 -13.68 -5.03 -9.00
N LEU A 345 -13.10 -6.23 -8.90
CA LEU A 345 -13.35 -7.29 -9.88
C LEU A 345 -14.84 -7.67 -9.94
N SER A 346 -15.49 -7.75 -8.77
CA SER A 346 -16.91 -8.07 -8.66
C SER A 346 -17.77 -7.00 -9.33
N VAL A 347 -17.49 -5.71 -9.08
CA VAL A 347 -18.16 -4.56 -9.69
C VAL A 347 -17.94 -4.54 -11.20
N ALA A 348 -16.73 -4.79 -11.69
CA ALA A 348 -16.43 -4.87 -13.11
C ALA A 348 -17.18 -6.01 -13.80
N THR A 349 -17.24 -7.18 -13.17
CA THR A 349 -17.96 -8.35 -13.69
C THR A 349 -19.47 -8.12 -13.72
N SER A 350 -20.02 -7.48 -12.68
CA SER A 350 -21.42 -7.05 -12.62
C SER A 350 -21.74 -6.08 -13.76
N PHE A 351 -20.90 -5.07 -13.96
CA PHE A 351 -21.05 -4.09 -15.04
C PHE A 351 -21.04 -4.76 -16.43
N SER A 352 -20.06 -5.62 -16.70
CA SER A 352 -20.01 -6.39 -17.96
C SER A 352 -21.24 -7.26 -18.17
N THR A 353 -21.77 -7.84 -17.09
CA THR A 353 -22.99 -8.66 -17.14
C THR A 353 -24.21 -7.79 -17.47
N THR A 354 -24.38 -6.63 -16.84
CA THR A 354 -25.45 -5.68 -17.19
C THR A 354 -25.42 -5.30 -18.67
N VAL A 355 -24.24 -4.99 -19.20
CA VAL A 355 -24.07 -4.62 -20.61
C VAL A 355 -24.42 -5.79 -21.53
N LEU A 356 -23.98 -7.01 -21.18
CA LEU A 356 -24.27 -8.20 -21.98
C LEU A 356 -25.77 -8.52 -22.01
N VAL A 357 -26.44 -8.51 -20.86
CA VAL A 357 -27.88 -8.74 -20.78
C VAL A 357 -28.64 -7.69 -21.58
N ALA A 358 -28.31 -6.41 -21.41
CA ALA A 358 -28.98 -5.34 -22.15
C ALA A 358 -28.74 -5.44 -23.66
N TYR A 359 -27.53 -5.87 -24.06
CA TYR A 359 -27.21 -6.14 -25.46
C TYR A 359 -28.05 -7.31 -26.01
N SER A 360 -28.12 -8.44 -25.29
CA SER A 360 -28.92 -9.59 -25.71
C SER A 360 -30.38 -9.19 -25.90
N LYS A 361 -30.94 -8.41 -24.96
CA LYS A 361 -32.29 -7.82 -25.09
C LYS A 361 -32.44 -6.94 -26.30
N TYR A 362 -31.48 -6.06 -26.59
CA TYR A 362 -31.54 -5.18 -27.77
C TYR A 362 -31.67 -5.97 -29.10
N PHE A 363 -31.10 -7.17 -29.19
CA PHE A 363 -31.20 -8.01 -30.38
C PHE A 363 -32.46 -8.87 -30.44
N HIS A 364 -32.96 -9.33 -29.30
CA HIS A 364 -34.12 -10.21 -29.23
C HIS A 364 -35.46 -9.49 -28.97
N SER A 365 -35.41 -8.24 -28.51
CA SER A 365 -36.57 -7.44 -28.09
C SER A 365 -36.34 -5.93 -28.31
N SER A 366 -37.41 -5.14 -28.35
CA SER A 366 -37.28 -3.68 -28.42
C SER A 366 -36.74 -3.13 -27.09
N PRO A 367 -35.65 -2.33 -27.10
CA PRO A 367 -35.08 -1.78 -25.88
C PRO A 367 -36.11 -0.93 -25.14
N SER A 368 -36.24 -1.16 -23.84
CA SER A 368 -37.12 -0.41 -22.95
C SER A 368 -36.39 0.76 -22.29
N VAL A 369 -37.15 1.72 -21.75
CA VAL A 369 -36.59 2.79 -20.90
C VAL A 369 -35.87 2.20 -19.69
N SER A 370 -36.36 1.08 -19.16
CA SER A 370 -35.74 0.38 -18.03
C SER A 370 -34.35 -0.17 -18.35
N ASP A 371 -34.12 -0.61 -19.59
CA ASP A 371 -32.79 -1.07 -20.04
C ASP A 371 -31.80 0.09 -20.07
N ALA A 372 -32.21 1.24 -20.62
CA ALA A 372 -31.38 2.44 -20.66
C ALA A 372 -31.06 2.97 -19.25
N CYS A 373 -32.05 3.03 -18.36
CA CYS A 373 -31.87 3.39 -16.96
C CYS A 373 -30.93 2.41 -16.25
N GLY A 374 -31.09 1.10 -16.47
CA GLY A 374 -30.25 0.07 -15.87
C GLY A 374 -28.78 0.16 -16.28
N ILE A 375 -28.52 0.40 -17.57
CA ILE A 375 -27.16 0.64 -18.07
C ILE A 375 -26.57 1.90 -17.41
N LEU A 376 -27.31 3.02 -17.37
CA LEU A 376 -26.82 4.27 -16.77
C LEU A 376 -26.49 4.09 -15.27
N MET A 377 -27.32 3.36 -14.53
CA MET A 377 -27.08 3.04 -13.13
C MET A 377 -25.83 2.18 -12.95
N ALA A 378 -25.63 1.16 -13.80
CA ALA A 378 -24.43 0.34 -13.77
C ALA A 378 -23.16 1.13 -14.16
N ILE A 379 -23.25 2.05 -15.13
CA ILE A 379 -22.15 2.98 -15.47
C ILE A 379 -21.81 3.84 -14.26
N LEU A 380 -22.80 4.50 -13.66
CA LEU A 380 -22.60 5.38 -12.49
C LEU A 380 -22.01 4.60 -11.32
N GLY A 381 -22.55 3.42 -11.00
CA GLY A 381 -22.05 2.58 -9.92
C GLY A 381 -20.59 2.15 -10.14
N PHE A 382 -20.22 1.83 -11.39
CA PHE A 382 -18.86 1.45 -11.74
C PHE A 382 -17.91 2.63 -11.58
N PHE A 383 -18.28 3.80 -12.09
CA PHE A 383 -17.46 5.01 -11.97
C PHE A 383 -17.31 5.48 -10.52
N LEU A 384 -18.37 5.48 -9.71
CA LEU A 384 -18.28 5.87 -8.30
C LEU A 384 -17.32 4.97 -7.52
N TYR A 385 -17.35 3.66 -7.80
CA TYR A 385 -16.41 2.72 -7.18
C TYR A 385 -14.97 2.97 -7.65
N VAL A 386 -14.75 3.03 -8.97
CA VAL A 386 -13.42 3.18 -9.59
C VAL A 386 -12.78 4.52 -9.26
N GLU A 387 -13.54 5.62 -9.25
CA GLU A 387 -13.03 6.94 -8.91
C GLU A 387 -12.51 6.99 -7.49
N LYS A 388 -13.24 6.39 -6.54
CA LYS A 388 -12.78 6.34 -5.16
C LYS A 388 -11.55 5.47 -5.00
N GLU A 389 -11.48 4.35 -5.73
CA GLU A 389 -10.29 3.49 -5.77
C GLU A 389 -9.09 4.22 -6.37
N ILE A 390 -9.30 5.10 -7.37
CA ILE A 390 -8.26 5.95 -7.96
C ILE A 390 -7.76 7.01 -6.98
N ARG A 391 -8.67 7.65 -6.25
CA ARG A 391 -8.36 8.82 -5.40
C ARG A 391 -7.95 8.43 -3.98
N GLY A 392 -8.38 7.27 -3.50
CA GLY A 392 -8.05 6.77 -2.17
C GLY A 392 -6.68 6.11 -2.18
N GLN A 393 -5.76 6.58 -1.34
CA GLN A 393 -4.76 5.65 -0.82
C GLN A 393 -5.52 4.55 -0.05
N PRO A 394 -5.25 3.26 -0.29
CA PRO A 394 -5.90 2.18 0.45
C PRO A 394 -5.57 2.35 1.93
N THR A 395 -6.55 2.87 2.68
CA THR A 395 -6.49 2.97 4.13
C THR A 395 -6.81 1.58 4.66
N VAL A 396 -5.84 0.66 4.55
CA VAL A 396 -5.84 -0.49 5.44
C VAL A 396 -5.69 0.11 6.83
N ILE A 397 -6.78 0.12 7.61
CA ILE A 397 -6.75 0.50 9.02
C ILE A 397 -5.80 -0.49 9.69
N ALA A 398 -4.53 -0.10 9.80
CA ALA A 398 -3.44 -0.92 10.28
C ALA A 398 -3.44 -1.02 11.81
N ASP A 399 -4.61 -0.94 12.44
CA ASP A 399 -4.75 -1.17 13.87
C ASP A 399 -4.87 -2.68 14.11
N LYS A 400 -3.76 -3.40 13.90
CA LYS A 400 -3.58 -4.79 14.35
C LYS A 400 -3.43 -4.83 15.88
N LYS A 401 -4.35 -4.23 16.64
CA LYS A 401 -4.47 -4.55 18.07
C LYS A 401 -5.07 -5.96 18.17
N THR A 402 -4.19 -6.92 18.43
CA THR A 402 -4.49 -8.23 19.01
C THR A 402 -5.70 -8.95 18.40
N PHE A 403 -5.53 -9.52 17.20
CA PHE A 403 -6.18 -10.79 16.91
C PHE A 403 -5.45 -11.87 17.70
N SER A 404 -5.70 -11.85 19.02
CA SER A 404 -5.29 -12.89 19.95
C SER A 404 -5.65 -14.24 19.34
N SER A 405 -4.68 -15.13 19.33
CA SER A 405 -4.75 -16.52 18.90
C SER A 405 -5.95 -17.25 19.53
N ARG A 406 -7.12 -17.14 18.91
CA ARG A 406 -8.15 -18.18 18.92
C ARG A 406 -8.29 -18.76 17.51
N PRO A 407 -7.33 -19.59 17.06
CA PRO A 407 -7.42 -20.23 15.75
C PRO A 407 -8.60 -21.23 15.63
N LEU A 408 -9.41 -21.42 16.68
CA LEU A 408 -10.55 -22.34 16.66
C LEU A 408 -11.94 -21.69 16.47
N ILE A 409 -12.12 -20.38 16.69
CA ILE A 409 -13.48 -19.77 16.58
C ILE A 409 -13.79 -19.31 15.14
N HIS A 410 -12.78 -19.13 14.28
CA HIS A 410 -12.97 -18.77 12.88
C HIS A 410 -13.29 -19.96 11.96
N PHE A 411 -13.28 -21.18 12.50
CA PHE A 411 -13.81 -22.37 11.84
C PHE A 411 -15.29 -22.62 12.14
N VAL A 412 -16.00 -21.73 12.85
CA VAL A 412 -17.44 -21.88 13.13
C VAL A 412 -18.37 -21.50 11.94
N PRO A 413 -18.02 -20.55 11.05
CA PRO A 413 -18.89 -20.24 9.92
C PRO A 413 -18.90 -21.35 8.86
N LEU A 414 -17.83 -22.13 8.69
CA LEU A 414 -17.77 -23.17 7.65
C LEU A 414 -18.70 -24.37 7.96
N PRO A 415 -18.78 -24.90 9.20
CA PRO A 415 -19.79 -25.87 9.62
C PRO A 415 -21.19 -25.26 9.71
N LEU A 416 -21.36 -24.02 10.18
CA LEU A 416 -22.69 -23.37 10.19
C LEU A 416 -23.21 -23.16 8.76
N PHE A 417 -22.33 -22.81 7.83
CA PHE A 417 -22.58 -22.70 6.38
C PHE A 417 -22.87 -24.06 5.75
N THR A 418 -22.07 -25.10 6.05
CA THR A 418 -22.32 -26.47 5.60
C THR A 418 -23.65 -26.99 6.18
N THR A 419 -23.97 -26.63 7.42
CA THR A 419 -25.22 -27.00 8.09
C THR A 419 -26.41 -26.26 7.49
N LEU A 420 -26.32 -24.97 7.16
CA LEU A 420 -27.39 -24.21 6.50
C LEU A 420 -27.63 -24.67 5.05
N VAL A 421 -26.56 -25.01 4.33
CA VAL A 421 -26.65 -25.63 2.99
C VAL A 421 -27.27 -27.03 3.09
N CYS A 422 -26.87 -27.85 4.07
CA CYS A 422 -27.48 -29.15 4.32
C CYS A 422 -28.93 -29.06 4.84
N LEU A 423 -29.28 -28.02 5.64
CA LEU A 423 -30.63 -27.78 6.15
C LEU A 423 -31.57 -27.36 5.03
N GLY A 424 -31.11 -26.50 4.12
CA GLY A 424 -31.83 -26.13 2.90
C GLY A 424 -32.06 -27.31 1.95
N LEU A 425 -31.09 -28.23 1.86
CA LEU A 425 -31.23 -29.49 1.12
C LEU A 425 -32.16 -30.50 1.82
N PHE A 426 -32.21 -30.52 3.16
CA PHE A 426 -33.08 -31.43 3.93
C PHE A 426 -34.54 -30.96 4.01
N THR A 427 -34.81 -29.64 4.07
CA THR A 427 -36.17 -29.10 4.05
C THR A 427 -36.85 -29.27 2.68
N PHE A 428 -36.07 -29.53 1.63
CA PHE A 428 -36.57 -29.74 0.26
C PHE A 428 -37.17 -31.14 0.04
N ASN A 429 -36.73 -32.16 0.78
CA ASN A 429 -37.30 -33.51 0.69
C ASN A 429 -38.58 -33.71 1.52
N ALA A 430 -39.10 -32.66 2.18
CA ALA A 430 -40.23 -32.76 3.10
C ALA A 430 -41.48 -31.96 2.70
N ALA A 431 -41.50 -31.31 1.53
CA ALA A 431 -42.69 -30.61 1.05
C ALA A 431 -43.58 -31.56 0.22
N PRO A 432 -44.81 -31.87 0.65
CA PRO A 432 -45.67 -32.81 -0.06
C PRO A 432 -46.22 -32.19 -1.37
N GLU A 433 -46.18 -32.99 -2.42
CA GLU A 433 -46.81 -32.74 -3.73
C GLU A 433 -48.32 -32.52 -3.58
N SER A 434 -48.77 -31.27 -3.51
CA SER A 434 -50.19 -30.96 -3.78
C SER A 434 -50.38 -29.48 -4.13
N TYR A 435 -50.18 -29.10 -5.38
CA TYR A 435 -50.93 -27.97 -5.94
C TYR A 435 -51.20 -28.22 -7.43
N SER A 436 -52.45 -28.61 -7.68
CA SER A 436 -53.08 -28.77 -8.98
C SER A 436 -53.21 -27.44 -9.70
N HIS A 437 -52.84 -27.46 -10.99
CA HIS A 437 -53.08 -26.40 -11.96
C HIS A 437 -54.58 -26.06 -12.11
N GLU A 438 -54.91 -24.78 -12.13
CA GLU A 438 -56.05 -24.26 -12.90
C GLU A 438 -55.59 -23.14 -13.85
N PRO A 439 -56.15 -23.04 -15.07
CA PRO A 439 -55.67 -22.13 -16.10
C PRO A 439 -56.37 -20.76 -16.08
N PHE A 440 -55.57 -19.76 -16.41
CA PHE A 440 -55.88 -18.44 -16.96
C PHE A 440 -57.33 -18.13 -17.37
N SER A 441 -57.85 -17.00 -16.87
CA SER A 441 -58.91 -16.23 -17.51
C SER A 441 -58.51 -14.76 -17.60
N SER A 442 -58.56 -14.25 -18.82
CA SER A 442 -58.34 -12.88 -19.27
C SER A 442 -59.46 -11.93 -18.86
N HIS A 443 -59.08 -10.71 -18.45
CA HIS A 443 -59.68 -9.40 -18.75
C HIS A 443 -59.67 -8.48 -17.53
N ALA A 444 -58.98 -7.35 -17.64
CA ALA A 444 -59.54 -6.03 -17.33
C ALA A 444 -58.46 -4.95 -17.53
N THR A 445 -58.67 -4.09 -18.52
CA THR A 445 -58.24 -2.70 -18.47
C THR A 445 -58.99 -1.97 -17.36
N PRO A 446 -58.39 -0.94 -16.76
CA PRO A 446 -59.06 0.35 -16.84
C PRO A 446 -58.13 1.53 -17.13
N ARG A 447 -58.70 2.47 -17.90
CA ARG A 447 -58.27 3.88 -18.03
C ARG A 447 -58.81 4.71 -16.87
N LEU A 448 -58.32 5.96 -16.82
CA LEU A 448 -58.71 7.14 -16.03
C LEU A 448 -57.91 7.28 -14.73
N ALA A 449 -57.41 8.44 -14.31
CA ALA A 449 -57.35 9.81 -14.84
C ALA A 449 -56.37 10.60 -13.95
N GLU A 450 -55.89 11.73 -14.45
CA GLU A 450 -55.53 12.96 -13.72
C GLU A 450 -55.06 12.86 -12.26
N LEU A 451 -53.78 13.13 -12.03
CA LEU A 451 -53.38 13.96 -10.90
C LEU A 451 -52.16 14.80 -11.29
N GLU A 452 -52.43 16.04 -11.69
CA GLU A 452 -51.47 17.13 -11.63
C GLU A 452 -51.13 17.39 -10.16
N ASN A 453 -49.84 17.39 -9.81
CA ASN A 453 -49.31 18.31 -8.82
C ASN A 453 -47.77 18.42 -8.92
N PRO A 454 -47.21 19.65 -8.92
CA PRO A 454 -45.77 19.88 -8.99
C PRO A 454 -45.20 19.92 -7.57
N VAL A 455 -44.43 18.90 -7.19
CA VAL A 455 -43.65 18.92 -5.93
C VAL A 455 -42.21 18.55 -6.26
N PHE A 456 -41.49 19.49 -6.88
CA PHE A 456 -40.03 19.45 -7.02
C PHE A 456 -39.43 20.87 -6.99
N SER A 457 -39.85 21.65 -5.99
CA SER A 457 -39.36 23.03 -5.80
C SER A 457 -38.69 23.30 -4.45
N ASP A 458 -38.52 22.31 -3.57
CA ASP A 458 -37.99 22.50 -2.20
C ASP A 458 -36.82 21.58 -1.82
N LEU A 459 -35.88 21.34 -2.75
CA LEU A 459 -34.59 20.71 -2.43
C LEU A 459 -33.41 21.58 -2.89
N ILE A 460 -33.41 22.83 -2.42
CA ILE A 460 -32.18 23.64 -2.30
C ILE A 460 -32.07 24.02 -0.83
N TYR A 461 -31.54 23.10 -0.03
CA TYR A 461 -31.06 23.41 1.31
C TYR A 461 -29.70 24.11 1.16
N LEU A 462 -29.72 25.43 1.03
CA LEU A 462 -28.57 26.27 1.33
C LEU A 462 -28.41 26.28 2.85
N PRO A 463 -27.28 25.83 3.42
CA PRO A 463 -27.07 25.97 4.85
C PRO A 463 -26.89 27.45 5.19
N PRO A 464 -27.50 27.95 6.28
CA PRO A 464 -27.27 29.30 6.74
C PRO A 464 -25.81 29.47 7.16
N ALA A 465 -25.23 30.59 6.73
CA ALA A 465 -23.98 31.10 7.28
C ALA A 465 -24.17 31.34 8.79
N SER A 466 -23.09 31.15 9.56
CA SER A 466 -22.95 31.38 11.02
C SER A 466 -23.37 30.26 11.98
N PHE A 467 -22.63 29.15 11.92
CA PHE A 467 -22.21 28.44 13.13
C PHE A 467 -20.71 28.22 13.00
N MET A 468 -19.88 29.00 13.70
CA MET A 468 -18.53 28.53 13.99
C MET A 468 -18.72 27.33 14.93
N PRO A 469 -18.36 26.10 14.51
CA PRO A 469 -18.39 24.97 15.42
C PRO A 469 -17.52 25.34 16.62
N PRO A 470 -17.92 24.99 17.85
CA PRO A 470 -17.03 25.13 19.00
C PRO A 470 -15.70 24.50 18.63
N GLU A 471 -14.59 25.19 18.95
CA GLU A 471 -13.25 24.67 18.68
C GLU A 471 -13.24 23.19 19.05
N PRO A 472 -12.92 22.29 18.11
CA PRO A 472 -13.00 20.86 18.35
C PRO A 472 -12.17 20.57 19.59
N THR A 473 -12.83 20.32 20.71
CA THR A 473 -12.20 19.84 21.93
C THR A 473 -11.50 18.56 21.51
N CYS A 474 -10.17 18.62 21.39
CA CYS A 474 -9.42 17.49 20.90
C CYS A 474 -9.58 16.35 21.89
N ILE A 475 -10.46 15.40 21.57
CA ILE A 475 -10.60 14.15 22.30
C ILE A 475 -9.42 13.29 21.85
N ARG A 476 -8.34 13.38 22.63
CA ARG A 476 -7.07 12.72 22.36
C ARG A 476 -7.18 11.26 22.81
N ASP A 477 -6.83 10.32 21.95
CA ASP A 477 -6.44 8.99 22.40
C ASP A 477 -5.13 9.11 23.20
N SER A 478 -5.08 8.53 24.41
CA SER A 478 -3.85 8.51 25.20
C SER A 478 -2.79 7.67 24.47
N LEU A 479 -1.65 8.28 24.16
CA LEU A 479 -0.47 7.53 23.70
C LEU A 479 -0.01 6.57 24.82
N GLN A 480 0.51 5.39 24.46
CA GLN A 480 0.99 4.40 25.43
C GLN A 480 2.23 4.86 26.19
N SER A 481 2.92 5.91 25.73
CA SER A 481 4.06 6.53 26.43
C SER A 481 3.76 6.90 27.88
N VAL A 482 2.51 7.24 28.23
CA VAL A 482 2.08 7.56 29.60
C VAL A 482 2.29 6.39 30.58
N GLN A 483 2.38 5.15 30.09
CA GLN A 483 2.52 3.96 30.94
C GLN A 483 3.94 3.69 31.46
N TYR A 484 4.95 4.42 30.97
CA TYR A 484 6.36 4.10 31.24
C TYR A 484 6.93 4.85 32.45
N PHE A 485 6.40 6.02 32.74
CA PHE A 485 6.65 6.68 34.01
C PHE A 485 5.58 6.24 35.00
N THR A 486 5.95 5.38 35.94
CA THR A 486 5.01 4.77 36.91
C THR A 486 4.69 5.68 38.10
N GLY A 487 5.46 6.76 38.28
CA GLY A 487 5.25 7.76 39.33
C GLY A 487 4.23 8.84 38.96
N GLU A 488 3.89 9.68 39.92
CA GLU A 488 3.15 10.93 39.67
C GLU A 488 4.11 11.96 39.04
N ARG A 489 3.81 12.39 37.81
CA ARG A 489 4.62 13.41 37.13
C ARG A 489 4.42 14.74 37.83
N THR A 490 5.53 15.38 38.21
CA THR A 490 5.55 16.73 38.79
C THR A 490 6.04 17.79 37.80
N TYR A 491 6.54 17.36 36.64
CA TYR A 491 7.08 18.22 35.58
C TYR A 491 6.10 18.29 34.43
N HIS A 492 5.72 19.50 34.00
CA HIS A 492 4.65 19.70 33.01
C HIS A 492 4.99 20.64 31.85
N GLU A 493 6.24 21.11 31.75
CA GLU A 493 6.63 22.13 30.77
C GLU A 493 6.44 21.68 29.31
N PHE A 494 6.56 20.36 29.05
CA PHE A 494 6.45 19.75 27.72
C PHE A 494 5.19 18.90 27.54
N ASP A 495 4.17 19.05 28.39
CA ASP A 495 2.95 18.23 28.32
C ASP A 495 2.21 18.39 27.00
N ASP A 496 2.29 19.56 26.36
CA ASP A 496 1.66 19.86 25.08
C ASP A 496 2.59 19.70 23.86
N VAL A 497 3.80 19.18 24.04
CA VAL A 497 4.77 18.93 22.95
C VAL A 497 4.79 17.46 22.60
N LEU A 498 4.79 17.13 21.30
CA LEU A 498 5.10 15.77 20.84
C LEU A 498 6.62 15.63 20.67
N LEU A 499 7.25 14.74 21.44
CA LEU A 499 8.62 14.34 21.18
C LEU A 499 8.63 13.26 20.09
N ILE A 500 9.24 13.57 18.95
CA ILE A 500 9.41 12.69 17.81
C ILE A 500 10.85 12.18 17.84
N VAL A 501 11.02 10.89 18.14
CA VAL A 501 12.33 10.24 18.22
C VAL A 501 12.51 9.35 17.00
N PHE A 502 13.46 9.68 16.12
CA PHE A 502 13.72 8.85 14.93
C PHE A 502 14.91 7.92 15.12
N PHE A 503 14.91 6.80 14.41
CA PHE A 503 16.03 5.86 14.38
C PHE A 503 16.24 5.27 12.99
N SER A 504 17.50 5.21 12.56
CA SER A 504 17.88 4.80 11.19
C SER A 504 18.40 3.37 11.09
N HIS A 505 18.86 2.75 12.18
CA HIS A 505 19.42 1.39 12.13
C HIS A 505 18.91 0.48 13.25
N ALA A 506 18.93 -0.83 13.00
CA ALA A 506 18.48 -1.88 13.91
C ALA A 506 19.41 -2.13 15.12
N ARG A 507 20.44 -1.30 15.34
CA ARG A 507 21.51 -1.57 16.33
C ARG A 507 21.16 -1.14 17.77
N TYR A 508 19.93 -0.68 18.02
CA TYR A 508 19.69 0.30 19.09
C TYR A 508 18.53 -0.03 20.05
N ASP A 509 18.01 -1.25 20.10
CA ASP A 509 16.85 -1.58 20.96
C ASP A 509 17.07 -1.20 22.42
N VAL A 510 18.27 -1.50 22.92
CA VAL A 510 18.70 -1.16 24.28
C VAL A 510 18.62 0.35 24.55
N ASN A 511 18.97 1.17 23.56
CA ASN A 511 18.93 2.63 23.72
C ASN A 511 17.50 3.15 23.76
N LEU A 512 16.58 2.57 22.98
CA LEU A 512 15.20 3.05 22.89
C LEU A 512 14.43 2.91 24.22
N ASP A 513 14.59 1.78 24.92
CA ASP A 513 13.93 1.55 26.21
C ASP A 513 14.38 2.55 27.27
N PHE A 514 15.68 2.78 27.38
CA PHE A 514 16.23 3.67 28.41
C PHE A 514 15.99 5.14 28.09
N TYR A 515 16.08 5.50 26.81
CA TYR A 515 15.65 6.82 26.34
C TYR A 515 14.21 7.09 26.77
N LYS A 516 13.32 6.13 26.53
CA LYS A 516 11.91 6.23 26.90
C LYS A 516 11.72 6.33 28.41
N GLU A 517 12.41 5.51 29.18
CA GLU A 517 12.31 5.49 30.64
C GLU A 517 12.78 6.80 31.29
N VAL A 518 13.83 7.43 30.77
CA VAL A 518 14.27 8.74 31.25
C VAL A 518 13.32 9.85 30.81
N TYR A 519 12.96 9.91 29.52
CA TYR A 519 12.24 11.07 29.00
C TYR A 519 10.72 11.03 29.18
N ALA A 520 10.12 9.88 29.54
CA ALA A 520 8.69 9.78 29.85
C ALA A 520 8.25 10.66 31.04
N GLU A 521 9.17 10.99 31.94
CA GLU A 521 8.92 11.94 33.05
C GLU A 521 8.64 13.35 32.52
N PHE A 522 9.32 13.77 31.45
CA PHE A 522 9.26 15.13 30.91
C PHE A 522 8.30 15.25 29.73
N PHE A 523 8.24 14.24 28.87
CA PHE A 523 7.38 14.17 27.70
C PHE A 523 6.38 13.04 27.86
N PRO A 524 5.11 13.32 28.22
CA PRO A 524 4.09 12.28 28.30
C PRO A 524 3.70 11.77 26.92
N LYS A 525 4.08 12.49 25.86
CA LYS A 525 3.72 12.23 24.47
C LYS A 525 4.99 12.06 23.65
N MET A 526 5.35 10.81 23.41
CA MET A 526 6.51 10.45 22.61
C MET A 526 6.10 9.48 21.51
N VAL A 527 6.62 9.69 20.31
CA VAL A 527 6.49 8.75 19.19
C VAL A 527 7.87 8.37 18.70
N PHE A 528 8.09 7.07 18.53
CA PHE A 528 9.32 6.56 17.93
C PHE A 528 9.03 6.25 16.46
N VAL A 529 9.84 6.74 15.53
CA VAL A 529 9.65 6.53 14.09
C VAL A 529 10.89 5.92 13.46
N GLY A 530 10.69 4.85 12.69
CA GLY A 530 11.79 4.04 12.14
C GLY A 530 11.34 3.06 11.06
N PRO A 531 12.27 2.38 10.37
CA PRO A 531 11.97 1.53 9.22
C PRO A 531 11.25 0.22 9.59
N ARG A 532 10.54 -0.37 8.61
CA ARG A 532 9.69 -1.56 8.79
C ARG A 532 10.39 -2.90 8.98
N SER A 533 11.48 -3.18 8.27
CA SER A 533 12.10 -4.51 8.26
C SER A 533 13.47 -4.54 8.94
N ARG A 534 13.61 -5.51 9.84
CA ARG A 534 14.68 -5.67 10.82
C ARG A 534 15.07 -7.15 10.84
N GLN A 535 15.93 -7.58 9.92
CA GLN A 535 16.48 -8.94 9.97
C GLN A 535 17.44 -9.07 11.17
N ASP A 536 16.92 -9.02 12.41
CA ASP A 536 17.38 -9.76 13.58
C ASP A 536 16.57 -9.37 14.83
N LYS A 537 15.71 -10.30 15.26
CA LYS A 537 15.04 -10.49 16.58
C LYS A 537 15.03 -9.32 17.58
N GLY A 538 13.84 -8.80 17.94
CA GLY A 538 13.67 -8.10 19.24
C GLY A 538 12.58 -7.02 19.41
N PHE A 539 11.65 -6.78 18.47
CA PHE A 539 10.51 -5.87 18.72
C PHE A 539 9.29 -6.54 19.37
N SER A 540 9.44 -7.71 20.01
CA SER A 540 8.28 -8.45 20.53
C SER A 540 7.58 -7.77 21.72
N HIS A 541 8.12 -6.67 22.26
CA HIS A 541 7.57 -6.00 23.44
C HIS A 541 7.54 -4.47 23.28
N SER A 542 6.35 -3.94 22.99
CA SER A 542 5.84 -2.65 23.49
C SER A 542 6.49 -1.33 23.02
N TYR A 543 5.98 -0.73 21.93
CA TYR A 543 6.17 0.71 21.67
C TYR A 543 5.01 1.30 20.84
N ASP A 544 4.76 2.60 21.00
CA ASP A 544 4.14 3.45 19.96
C ASP A 544 5.20 3.72 18.87
N VAL A 545 5.63 2.67 18.17
CA VAL A 545 6.50 2.80 16.99
C VAL A 545 5.60 3.10 15.81
N LEU A 546 5.70 4.32 15.29
CA LEU A 546 5.23 4.61 13.95
C LEU A 546 6.22 3.96 12.98
N VAL A 547 5.83 2.81 12.46
CA VAL A 547 6.61 2.13 11.45
C VAL A 547 6.47 2.91 10.15
N ASP A 548 7.55 3.56 9.74
CA ASP A 548 7.65 4.12 8.41
C ASP A 548 7.82 2.96 7.42
N SER A 549 6.85 2.82 6.52
CA SER A 549 6.89 1.79 5.47
C SER A 549 7.89 2.10 4.36
N TYR A 550 8.54 3.27 4.42
CA TYR A 550 9.65 3.60 3.54
C TYR A 550 10.82 2.64 3.81
N GLU A 551 10.95 1.65 2.93
CA GLU A 551 12.11 0.77 2.87
C GLU A 551 13.16 1.48 2.00
N ALA A 552 14.29 1.85 2.61
CA ALA A 552 15.41 2.39 1.86
C ALA A 552 15.92 1.33 0.88
N ASP A 553 16.24 1.73 -0.35
CA ASP A 553 16.86 0.88 -1.39
C ASP A 553 18.36 0.63 -1.12
N GLU A 554 18.76 0.65 0.16
CA GLU A 554 20.12 0.55 0.63
C GLU A 554 20.74 -0.81 0.27
N ASP A 555 21.89 -0.74 -0.40
CA ASP A 555 22.88 -1.81 -0.33
C ASP A 555 23.87 -1.46 0.79
N LEU A 556 23.63 -1.99 2.00
CA LEU A 556 24.52 -1.81 3.15
C LEU A 556 25.95 -2.33 2.91
N SER A 557 26.19 -3.06 1.81
CA SER A 557 27.51 -3.49 1.39
C SER A 557 28.26 -2.48 0.52
N ASP A 558 27.58 -1.45 -0.01
CA ASP A 558 28.18 -0.37 -0.80
C ASP A 558 28.38 0.89 0.04
N TRP A 559 29.57 1.03 0.61
CA TRP A 559 29.99 2.21 1.38
C TRP A 559 29.96 3.52 0.56
N ASN A 560 29.99 3.44 -0.78
CA ASN A 560 29.82 4.62 -1.65
C ASN A 560 28.36 5.03 -1.83
N ASN A 561 27.40 4.18 -1.42
CA ASN A 561 25.97 4.41 -1.53
C ASN A 561 25.23 4.37 -0.16
N TYR A 562 25.98 4.36 0.95
CA TYR A 562 25.52 4.39 2.36
C TYR A 562 24.83 5.72 2.79
N LYS A 563 24.26 6.46 1.83
CA LYS A 563 24.09 7.92 1.89
C LYS A 563 22.65 8.36 2.17
N MET A 564 21.75 7.39 2.37
CA MET A 564 20.29 7.53 2.37
C MET A 564 19.64 7.69 3.74
N ALA A 565 20.39 7.54 4.84
CA ALA A 565 19.86 7.69 6.21
C ALA A 565 19.17 9.05 6.43
N GLY A 566 19.72 10.13 5.84
CA GLY A 566 19.08 11.44 5.88
C GLY A 566 17.74 11.47 5.13
N ARG A 567 17.65 10.92 3.91
CA ARG A 567 16.38 10.89 3.16
C ARG A 567 15.30 10.10 3.91
N MET A 568 15.70 8.99 4.53
CA MET A 568 14.79 8.20 5.35
C MET A 568 14.31 9.01 6.57
N ALA A 569 15.22 9.67 7.29
CA ALA A 569 14.85 10.55 8.41
C ALA A 569 13.95 11.72 7.98
N HIS A 570 14.15 12.26 6.77
CA HIS A 570 13.28 13.28 6.16
C HIS A 570 11.86 12.75 5.94
N HIS A 571 11.75 11.53 5.41
CA HIS A 571 10.45 10.87 5.20
C HIS A 571 9.77 10.54 6.55
N MET A 572 10.53 10.13 7.56
CA MET A 572 10.03 9.84 8.91
C MET A 572 9.42 11.08 9.57
N LEU A 573 10.11 12.22 9.51
CA LEU A 573 9.60 13.49 10.03
C LEU A 573 8.26 13.84 9.37
N TYR A 574 8.21 13.77 8.03
CA TYR A 574 6.98 14.03 7.29
C TYR A 574 5.86 13.04 7.64
N THR A 575 6.18 11.76 7.77
CA THR A 575 5.22 10.70 8.11
C THR A 575 4.57 10.98 9.46
N VAL A 576 5.35 11.32 10.48
CA VAL A 576 4.80 11.67 11.80
C VAL A 576 3.93 12.93 11.71
N LEU A 577 4.41 13.97 11.03
CA LEU A 577 3.68 15.24 10.92
C LEU A 577 2.38 15.14 10.10
N THR A 578 2.20 14.10 9.28
CA THR A 578 1.01 13.90 8.43
C THR A 578 0.10 12.76 8.88
N THR A 579 0.56 11.85 9.74
CA THR A 579 -0.19 10.65 10.15
C THR A 579 -0.98 10.87 11.45
N PRO A 580 -2.31 10.68 11.46
CA PRO A 580 -3.07 10.63 12.71
C PRO A 580 -2.64 9.44 13.59
N PRO A 581 -2.64 9.57 14.93
CA PRO A 581 -3.13 10.70 15.71
C PRO A 581 -2.11 11.85 15.88
N TYR A 582 -0.89 11.71 15.38
CA TYR A 582 0.21 12.67 15.57
C TYR A 582 -0.04 14.00 14.85
N SER A 583 -0.71 13.97 13.69
CA SER A 583 -1.03 15.14 12.86
C SER A 583 -2.34 15.85 13.21
N THR A 584 -3.02 15.47 14.29
CA THR A 584 -4.38 15.93 14.62
C THR A 584 -4.47 17.40 15.08
N GLY A 585 -3.37 18.16 15.05
CA GLY A 585 -3.31 19.55 15.52
C GLY A 585 -3.42 19.68 17.04
N CYS A 586 -3.31 18.57 17.76
CA CYS A 586 -3.54 18.53 19.20
C CYS A 586 -2.28 18.83 20.03
N TYR A 587 -1.13 19.03 19.40
CA TYR A 587 0.12 19.41 20.07
C TYR A 587 0.37 20.90 19.83
N LYS A 588 0.95 21.60 20.81
CA LYS A 588 1.41 23.00 20.65
C LYS A 588 2.73 23.10 19.90
N GLY A 589 3.48 22.02 19.83
CA GLY A 589 4.68 21.92 19.01
C GLY A 589 5.22 20.48 18.93
N TYR A 590 6.24 20.33 18.10
CA TYR A 590 6.86 19.05 17.77
C TYR A 590 8.37 19.18 17.96
N LEU A 591 8.95 18.37 18.85
CA LEU A 591 10.40 18.30 19.04
C LEU A 591 10.94 17.06 18.32
N TRP A 592 11.74 17.26 17.29
CA TRP A 592 12.35 16.21 16.46
C TRP A 592 13.79 15.99 16.88
N VAL A 593 14.12 14.74 17.22
CA VAL A 593 15.49 14.31 17.58
C VAL A 593 15.76 12.86 17.20
N PRO A 594 17.02 12.46 16.96
CA PRO A 594 17.37 11.05 16.85
C PRO A 594 17.48 10.39 18.23
N PHE A 595 17.31 9.08 18.25
CA PHE A 595 17.31 8.25 19.46
C PHE A 595 18.62 8.27 20.26
N ASP A 596 19.74 8.65 19.64
CA ASP A 596 21.07 8.79 20.25
C ASP A 596 21.38 10.24 20.63
N THR A 597 20.36 11.03 20.94
CA THR A 597 20.53 12.42 21.41
C THR A 597 20.16 12.58 22.88
N LEU A 598 21.11 12.98 23.71
CA LEU A 598 20.80 13.48 25.05
C LEU A 598 20.12 14.85 24.93
N LEU A 599 18.92 14.97 25.50
CA LEU A 599 18.20 16.23 25.68
C LEU A 599 18.53 16.84 27.05
N ASN A 600 19.09 18.05 27.06
CA ASN A 600 19.26 18.84 28.29
C ASN A 600 17.94 19.54 28.64
N ILE A 601 17.01 18.80 29.25
CA ILE A 601 15.63 19.25 29.53
C ILE A 601 15.53 20.60 30.28
N PRO A 602 16.27 20.84 31.39
CA PRO A 602 16.22 22.12 32.08
C PRO A 602 16.64 23.29 31.17
N ARG A 603 17.61 23.04 30.28
CA ARG A 603 18.08 24.04 29.33
C ARG A 603 17.05 24.32 28.23
N LEU A 604 16.45 23.27 27.66
CA LEU A 604 15.38 23.39 26.66
C LEU A 604 14.12 24.09 27.20
N GLN A 605 13.86 24.02 28.50
CA GLN A 605 12.75 24.75 29.14
C GLN A 605 12.87 26.27 29.00
N LEU A 606 14.08 26.81 28.89
CA LEU A 606 14.31 28.25 28.75
C LEU A 606 13.91 28.80 27.37
N PHE A 607 13.61 27.93 26.40
CA PHE A 607 13.25 28.32 25.05
C PHE A 607 11.77 28.69 24.93
N ASP A 608 11.49 29.75 24.16
CA ASP A 608 10.12 30.13 23.80
C ASP A 608 9.54 29.12 22.79
N LYS A 609 8.63 28.28 23.29
CA LYS A 609 7.90 27.25 22.54
C LYS A 609 6.92 27.80 21.51
N THR A 610 6.72 29.10 21.42
CA THR A 610 5.93 29.72 20.35
C THR A 610 6.75 29.92 19.07
N ARG A 611 8.08 29.83 19.16
CA ARG A 611 9.04 30.07 18.08
C ARG A 611 9.73 28.79 17.63
N MET A 612 10.28 28.79 16.41
CA MET A 612 11.06 27.66 15.88
C MET A 612 12.44 27.58 16.54
N TRP A 613 12.90 26.38 16.87
CA TRP A 613 14.26 26.17 17.40
C TRP A 613 15.07 25.38 16.38
N TYR A 614 16.22 25.93 15.98
CA TYR A 614 17.08 25.27 15.00
C TYR A 614 18.51 25.83 15.08
N PHE A 615 19.50 24.98 14.80
CA PHE A 615 20.92 25.31 14.84
C PHE A 615 21.35 26.14 13.62
N SER A 616 21.02 27.43 13.64
CA SER A 616 21.18 28.35 12.53
C SER A 616 22.07 29.56 12.88
N PRO A 617 22.97 30.01 11.99
CA PRO A 617 23.83 31.16 12.26
C PRO A 617 23.06 32.48 12.34
N TRP A 618 21.80 32.51 11.90
CA TRP A 618 20.91 33.67 11.99
C TRP A 618 19.94 33.58 13.16
N ALA A 619 20.03 32.52 13.97
CA ALA A 619 19.16 32.34 15.10
C ALA A 619 19.56 33.25 16.27
N GLU A 620 18.56 33.64 17.04
CA GLU A 620 18.70 34.39 18.26
C GLU A 620 19.12 33.45 19.39
N TYR A 621 20.20 33.81 20.08
CA TYR A 621 20.68 33.05 21.21
C TYR A 621 19.71 33.13 22.39
N VAL A 622 19.44 31.97 23.00
CA VAL A 622 18.72 31.88 24.27
C VAL A 622 19.77 31.86 25.40
N PRO A 623 19.82 32.86 26.29
CA PRO A 623 20.79 32.92 27.37
C PRO A 623 20.90 31.61 28.16
N ASN A 624 22.14 31.15 28.38
CA ASN A 624 22.47 30.00 29.22
C ASN A 624 23.16 30.49 30.51
N PRO A 625 22.46 30.53 31.66
CA PRO A 625 23.02 30.97 32.94
C PRO A 625 24.20 30.11 33.46
N ALA A 626 24.36 28.88 32.96
CA ALA A 626 25.39 27.96 33.43
C ALA A 626 26.77 28.20 32.79
N VAL A 627 26.85 28.98 31.71
CA VAL A 627 28.11 29.31 31.04
C VAL A 627 28.34 30.82 31.06
N SER A 628 29.61 31.23 31.10
CA SER A 628 29.94 32.65 30.99
C SER A 628 29.58 33.19 29.60
N GLN A 629 29.28 34.50 29.52
CA GLN A 629 28.98 35.15 28.25
C GLN A 629 30.14 35.02 27.26
N ASP A 630 31.39 35.06 27.73
CA ASP A 630 32.58 34.89 26.90
C ASP A 630 32.70 33.46 26.36
N ALA A 631 32.39 32.45 27.18
CA ALA A 631 32.40 31.05 26.75
C ALA A 631 31.37 30.78 25.65
N TRP A 632 30.20 31.42 25.73
CA TRP A 632 29.18 31.35 24.68
C TRP A 632 29.60 32.09 23.39
N GLN A 633 30.23 33.26 23.49
CA GLN A 633 30.69 33.98 22.29
C GLN A 633 31.83 33.26 21.57
N ASN A 634 32.47 32.30 22.24
CA ASN A 634 33.53 31.52 21.65
C ASN A 634 32.97 30.47 20.68
N VAL A 635 33.00 30.80 19.39
CA VAL A 635 32.58 29.91 18.28
C VAL A 635 33.26 28.53 18.32
N SER A 636 34.46 28.40 18.89
CA SER A 636 35.13 27.10 19.01
C SER A 636 34.50 26.15 20.04
N ASN A 637 33.65 26.67 20.93
CA ASN A 637 32.88 25.88 21.90
C ASN A 637 31.54 25.38 21.33
N HIS A 638 31.20 25.75 20.08
CA HIS A 638 29.97 25.38 19.41
C HIS A 638 30.25 24.60 18.12
N ALA A 639 29.35 23.69 17.75
CA ALA A 639 29.45 23.03 16.46
C ALA A 639 29.33 24.07 15.32
N PRO A 640 29.83 23.79 14.11
CA PRO A 640 29.62 24.70 12.99
C PRO A 640 28.11 24.79 12.66
N PRO A 641 27.48 25.98 12.71
CA PRO A 641 26.05 26.12 12.43
C PRO A 641 25.75 25.90 10.94
N ALA A 642 24.46 25.91 10.59
CA ALA A 642 24.02 25.82 9.21
C ALA A 642 24.75 26.82 8.29
N ARG A 643 25.00 26.42 7.04
CA ARG A 643 25.75 27.15 6.04
C ARG A 643 24.88 27.46 4.83
N VAL A 644 25.18 28.58 4.17
CA VAL A 644 24.62 28.91 2.86
C VAL A 644 25.32 28.08 1.79
N SER A 645 24.55 27.57 0.85
CA SER A 645 25.08 26.80 -0.27
C SER A 645 25.97 27.64 -1.20
N PRO A 646 26.86 26.99 -1.97
CA PRO A 646 27.41 27.58 -3.19
C PRO A 646 26.33 28.08 -4.16
N ASP A 647 26.76 28.75 -5.22
CA ASP A 647 25.84 29.17 -6.28
C ASP A 647 25.15 27.97 -6.92
N PRO A 648 23.81 27.88 -6.88
CA PRO A 648 23.10 26.72 -7.43
C PRO A 648 23.10 26.65 -8.96
N ASP A 649 23.60 27.68 -9.64
CA ASP A 649 23.86 27.66 -11.08
C ASP A 649 25.33 27.35 -11.40
N SER A 650 26.20 27.25 -10.39
CA SER A 650 27.56 26.74 -10.59
C SER A 650 27.56 25.23 -10.76
N ASP A 651 28.47 24.72 -11.59
CA ASP A 651 28.70 23.27 -11.78
C ASP A 651 29.45 22.70 -10.56
N PHE A 652 28.74 22.66 -9.43
CA PHE A 652 29.30 22.22 -8.16
C PHE A 652 29.52 20.70 -8.15
N GLU A 653 28.76 19.94 -8.95
CA GLU A 653 28.96 18.51 -9.17
C GLU A 653 30.36 18.21 -9.73
N ALA A 654 30.81 18.95 -10.76
CA ALA A 654 32.13 18.76 -11.35
C ALA A 654 33.30 19.09 -10.39
N THR A 655 33.04 19.84 -9.32
CA THR A 655 34.06 20.30 -8.37
C THR A 655 33.96 19.65 -7.00
N PHE A 656 33.02 18.72 -6.83
CA PHE A 656 32.75 18.04 -5.56
C PHE A 656 33.91 17.11 -5.15
N LYS A 657 34.42 17.31 -3.93
CA LYS A 657 35.58 16.61 -3.34
C LYS A 657 35.19 15.61 -2.26
N GLY A 658 33.90 15.41 -2.02
CA GLY A 658 33.39 14.55 -0.96
C GLY A 658 32.84 15.34 0.24
N TRP A 659 32.06 14.64 1.06
CA TRP A 659 31.22 15.24 2.10
C TRP A 659 31.98 15.95 3.22
N TRP A 660 33.15 15.45 3.58
CA TRP A 660 33.98 16.05 4.62
C TRP A 660 34.47 17.45 4.26
N VAL A 661 34.58 17.75 2.96
CA VAL A 661 35.12 19.03 2.47
C VAL A 661 34.00 19.93 1.98
N ASP A 662 33.14 19.41 1.10
CA ASP A 662 32.14 20.21 0.38
C ASP A 662 30.72 20.04 0.93
N TRP A 663 30.57 19.37 2.09
CA TRP A 663 29.28 18.96 2.64
C TRP A 663 28.45 18.16 1.61
N TRP A 664 27.16 18.03 1.81
CA TRP A 664 26.24 17.35 0.89
C TRP A 664 25.94 18.14 -0.41
N TRP A 665 26.50 19.35 -0.56
CA TRP A 665 26.10 20.28 -1.61
C TRP A 665 26.28 19.73 -3.03
N GLY A 666 27.39 19.05 -3.28
CA GLY A 666 27.77 18.58 -4.63
C GLY A 666 27.47 17.13 -4.92
N ASP A 667 26.83 16.41 -3.99
CA ASP A 667 26.46 15.02 -4.24
C ASP A 667 25.39 14.97 -5.36
N PRO A 668 25.62 14.28 -6.48
CA PRO A 668 24.70 14.28 -7.61
C PRO A 668 23.39 13.52 -7.33
N HIS A 669 23.35 12.72 -6.28
CA HIS A 669 22.18 11.90 -5.94
C HIS A 669 21.27 12.56 -4.90
N TYR A 670 21.82 13.46 -4.08
CA TYR A 670 21.11 14.01 -2.90
C TYR A 670 21.33 15.51 -2.65
N GLY A 671 22.33 16.11 -3.29
CA GLY A 671 22.75 17.49 -3.09
C GLY A 671 21.90 18.53 -3.84
N ILE A 672 22.48 19.71 -4.07
CA ILE A 672 21.81 20.84 -4.72
C ILE A 672 21.19 20.47 -6.09
N PRO A 673 21.87 19.72 -6.98
CA PRO A 673 21.29 19.36 -8.27
C PRO A 673 19.92 18.65 -8.16
N VAL A 674 19.75 17.86 -7.11
CA VAL A 674 18.51 17.12 -6.81
C VAL A 674 17.50 17.98 -6.04
N CYS A 675 17.97 18.76 -5.08
CA CYS A 675 17.14 19.67 -4.30
C CYS A 675 16.57 20.83 -5.14
N LYS A 676 17.21 21.18 -6.27
CA LYS A 676 16.82 22.32 -7.10
C LYS A 676 15.41 22.24 -7.65
N ALA A 677 15.04 21.07 -8.19
CA ALA A 677 13.71 20.86 -8.72
C ALA A 677 12.61 20.99 -7.65
N ALA A 678 12.90 20.61 -6.41
CA ALA A 678 11.97 20.82 -5.28
C ALA A 678 11.87 22.29 -4.92
N PHE A 679 13.00 22.95 -4.73
CA PHE A 679 13.06 24.34 -4.28
C PHE A 679 12.44 25.31 -5.29
N GLU A 680 12.63 25.12 -6.60
CA GLU A 680 12.03 26.00 -7.62
C GLU A 680 10.49 25.99 -7.61
N ARG A 681 9.88 24.91 -7.10
CA ARG A 681 8.42 24.77 -6.95
C ARG A 681 7.89 25.46 -5.70
N VAL A 682 8.74 25.78 -4.73
CA VAL A 682 8.35 26.57 -3.57
C VAL A 682 7.86 27.96 -4.05
N PRO A 683 6.75 28.47 -3.48
CA PRO A 683 6.22 29.78 -3.84
C PRO A 683 7.28 30.88 -3.88
N LEU A 684 7.23 31.71 -4.92
CA LEU A 684 8.26 32.71 -5.21
C LEU A 684 8.40 33.73 -4.06
N ASP A 685 7.30 34.09 -3.41
CA ASP A 685 7.30 34.98 -2.26
C ASP A 685 8.13 34.40 -1.11
N MET A 686 7.93 33.12 -0.76
CA MET A 686 8.70 32.45 0.31
C MET A 686 10.19 32.43 -0.01
N ARG A 687 10.55 32.08 -1.25
CA ARG A 687 11.95 32.09 -1.71
C ARG A 687 12.57 33.49 -1.66
N LYS A 688 11.84 34.52 -2.09
CA LYS A 688 12.30 35.91 -2.02
C LYS A 688 12.46 36.40 -0.58
N ARG A 689 11.55 36.02 0.33
CA ARG A 689 11.66 36.34 1.76
C ARG A 689 12.92 35.72 2.36
N MET A 690 13.11 34.42 2.17
CA MET A 690 14.31 33.71 2.63
C MET A 690 15.56 34.35 2.04
N ALA A 691 15.54 34.67 0.73
CA ALA A 691 16.68 35.29 0.06
C ALA A 691 17.05 36.65 0.62
N ARG A 692 16.05 37.52 0.84
CA ARG A 692 16.24 38.84 1.46
C ARG A 692 16.87 38.72 2.85
N ARG A 693 16.40 37.75 3.64
CA ARG A 693 16.72 37.67 5.06
C ARG A 693 18.05 36.96 5.35
N PHE A 694 18.34 35.87 4.65
CA PHE A 694 19.42 34.96 5.05
C PHE A 694 20.55 34.87 4.02
N THR A 695 20.28 35.18 2.75
CA THR A 695 21.23 34.90 1.66
C THR A 695 21.47 36.11 0.76
N HIS A 696 21.43 37.32 1.34
CA HIS A 696 21.81 38.58 0.68
C HIS A 696 21.12 38.83 -0.68
N ASN A 697 19.81 38.61 -0.75
CA ASN A 697 18.99 38.70 -1.96
C ASN A 697 19.33 37.69 -3.07
N THR A 698 20.17 36.70 -2.79
CA THR A 698 20.50 35.64 -3.74
C THR A 698 19.73 34.37 -3.41
N THR A 699 19.20 33.71 -4.42
CA THR A 699 18.47 32.46 -4.23
C THR A 699 19.47 31.33 -3.94
N ARG A 700 19.62 30.95 -2.67
CA ARG A 700 20.56 29.92 -2.20
C ARG A 700 19.87 28.96 -1.23
N TYR A 701 20.47 27.80 -1.00
CA TYR A 701 20.00 26.80 -0.06
C TYR A 701 20.66 27.02 1.30
N ILE A 702 20.03 26.51 2.35
CA ILE A 702 20.58 26.48 3.70
C ILE A 702 20.66 25.02 4.13
N GLY A 703 21.78 24.64 4.74
CA GLY A 703 22.05 23.26 5.07
C GLY A 703 22.95 23.14 6.29
N GLY A 704 22.78 22.09 7.06
CA GLY A 704 23.40 21.88 8.35
C GLY A 704 22.74 20.73 9.09
N SER A 705 23.24 20.41 10.28
CA SER A 705 22.65 19.36 11.12
C SER A 705 21.14 19.58 11.26
N ALA A 706 20.39 18.49 11.11
CA ALA A 706 18.94 18.45 11.30
C ALA A 706 18.56 17.50 12.45
N ASP A 707 19.51 17.28 13.37
CA ASP A 707 19.40 16.34 14.49
C ASP A 707 18.56 16.90 15.64
N THR A 708 18.36 18.22 15.73
CA THR A 708 17.46 18.81 16.73
C THR A 708 16.69 19.97 16.14
N LEU A 709 15.36 19.85 16.17
CA LEU A 709 14.44 20.82 15.59
C LEU A 709 13.17 20.88 16.44
N TYR A 710 12.73 22.09 16.80
CA TYR A 710 11.40 22.28 17.37
C TYR A 710 10.52 23.11 16.43
N ILE A 711 9.35 22.57 16.09
CA ILE A 711 8.38 23.18 15.18
C ILE A 711 7.14 23.58 15.99
N PRO A 712 6.81 24.88 16.14
CA PRO A 712 5.57 25.29 16.76
C PRO A 712 4.38 24.92 15.86
N ALA A 713 3.28 24.46 16.45
CA ALA A 713 2.16 23.87 15.72
C ALA A 713 1.55 24.79 14.66
N ARG A 714 1.57 26.11 14.89
CA ARG A 714 1.08 27.10 13.92
C ARG A 714 1.88 27.13 12.61
N LEU A 715 3.16 26.72 12.63
CA LEU A 715 4.03 26.69 11.45
C LEU A 715 4.04 25.32 10.77
N THR A 716 3.52 24.28 11.44
CA THR A 716 3.51 22.91 10.94
C THR A 716 2.87 22.76 9.55
N PRO A 717 1.70 23.36 9.23
CA PRO A 717 1.10 23.21 7.90
C PRO A 717 2.03 23.69 6.77
N SER A 718 2.56 24.91 6.89
CA SER A 718 3.49 25.47 5.89
C SER A 718 4.81 24.69 5.84
N PHE A 719 5.28 24.18 6.97
CA PHE A 719 6.48 23.35 7.03
C PHE A 719 6.28 22.02 6.29
N ILE A 720 5.17 21.31 6.54
CA ILE A 720 4.82 20.07 5.85
C ILE A 720 4.72 20.30 4.34
N ASP A 721 4.05 21.36 3.90
CA ASP A 721 3.86 21.66 2.47
C ASP A 721 5.21 21.84 1.75
N VAL A 722 6.13 22.60 2.36
CA VAL A 722 7.48 22.78 1.80
C VAL A 722 8.28 21.49 1.87
N LEU A 723 8.23 20.78 3.00
CA LEU A 723 8.97 19.55 3.21
C LEU A 723 8.54 18.44 2.23
N ALA A 724 7.25 18.38 1.89
CA ALA A 724 6.69 17.47 0.88
C ALA A 724 7.33 17.68 -0.49
N MET A 725 7.53 18.94 -0.91
CA MET A 725 8.14 19.25 -2.20
C MET A 725 9.57 18.71 -2.31
N PHE A 726 10.32 18.73 -1.20
CA PHE A 726 11.65 18.14 -1.13
C PHE A 726 11.63 16.61 -1.10
N LEU A 727 10.61 15.98 -0.49
CA LEU A 727 10.46 14.52 -0.47
C LEU A 727 10.13 13.91 -1.83
N GLU A 728 9.48 14.68 -2.70
CA GLU A 728 9.23 14.26 -4.08
C GLU A 728 10.53 14.18 -4.90
N THR A 729 11.64 14.70 -4.38
CA THR A 729 12.99 14.47 -4.91
C THR A 729 13.81 13.62 -3.94
N ASN A 730 15.05 13.31 -4.29
CA ASN A 730 15.97 12.63 -3.36
C ASN A 730 16.76 13.65 -2.51
N CYS A 731 16.21 14.84 -2.24
CA CYS A 731 16.95 15.87 -1.51
C CYS A 731 17.33 15.38 -0.10
N PHE A 732 18.59 15.61 0.29
CA PHE A 732 19.09 15.19 1.58
C PHE A 732 18.46 15.98 2.74
N LEU A 733 18.20 15.34 3.89
CA LEU A 733 17.57 15.97 5.07
C LEU A 733 18.31 17.24 5.52
N GLU A 734 19.63 17.17 5.65
CA GLU A 734 20.48 18.29 6.09
C GLU A 734 20.54 19.44 5.07
N ILE A 735 19.81 19.35 3.96
CA ILE A 735 19.54 20.47 3.03
C ILE A 735 18.05 20.80 3.07
N ALA A 736 17.18 19.79 2.94
CA ALA A 736 15.74 19.95 2.86
C ALA A 736 15.15 20.60 4.11
N VAL A 737 15.44 20.07 5.31
CA VAL A 737 14.88 20.58 6.57
C VAL A 737 15.42 21.98 6.91
N PRO A 738 16.73 22.24 6.87
CA PRO A 738 17.23 23.58 7.15
C PRO A 738 16.68 24.60 6.14
N THR A 739 16.61 24.27 4.85
CA THR A 739 15.99 25.14 3.86
C THR A 739 14.49 25.36 4.14
N ALA A 740 13.75 24.30 4.48
CA ALA A 740 12.32 24.39 4.82
C ALA A 740 12.06 25.29 6.04
N VAL A 741 12.86 25.15 7.10
CA VAL A 741 12.81 26.03 8.28
C VAL A 741 12.92 27.49 7.84
N HIS A 742 13.94 27.85 7.08
CA HIS A 742 14.18 29.25 6.71
C HIS A 742 13.18 29.79 5.68
N LEU A 743 12.47 28.93 4.94
CA LEU A 743 11.39 29.31 4.04
C LEU A 743 10.09 29.67 4.78
N VAL A 744 9.78 28.95 5.87
CA VAL A 744 8.47 29.07 6.54
C VAL A 744 8.44 30.11 7.65
N ILE A 745 9.58 30.55 8.16
CA ILE A 745 9.64 31.51 9.25
C ILE A 745 9.09 32.88 8.81
N PRO A 746 8.16 33.49 9.58
CA PRO A 746 7.67 34.86 9.34
C PRO A 746 8.78 35.92 9.35
N GLU A 747 8.57 37.05 8.67
CA GLU A 747 9.60 38.10 8.57
C GLU A 747 9.93 38.77 9.91
N ASP A 748 8.96 38.82 10.82
CA ASP A 748 8.99 39.48 12.11
C ASP A 748 9.43 38.57 13.27
N GLU A 749 9.75 37.30 12.98
CA GLU A 749 10.09 36.30 13.99
C GLU A 749 11.48 35.72 13.74
N ASN A 750 12.36 35.66 14.75
CA ASN A 750 13.65 34.94 14.61
C ASN A 750 13.54 33.46 15.02
N ILE A 751 14.41 32.65 14.43
CA ILE A 751 14.69 31.29 14.90
C ILE A 751 15.41 31.41 16.25
N LEU A 752 15.17 30.49 17.19
CA LEU A 752 15.96 30.37 18.42
C LEU A 752 17.10 29.37 18.22
N PHE A 753 18.30 29.77 18.65
CA PHE A 753 19.52 28.99 18.50
C PHE A 753 19.51 27.84 19.50
N VAL A 754 19.20 26.63 19.02
CA VAL A 754 19.38 25.40 19.79
C VAL A 754 20.76 24.84 19.51
N ASP A 755 21.61 24.89 20.52
CA ASP A 755 22.98 24.45 20.47
C ASP A 755 23.08 22.93 20.55
N HIS A 756 24.01 22.39 19.79
CA HIS A 756 24.10 20.96 19.54
C HIS A 756 25.56 20.53 19.41
N TRP A 757 25.92 19.40 20.02
CA TRP A 757 27.28 18.89 19.97
C TRP A 757 27.34 17.39 19.64
N TRP A 758 28.32 16.99 18.81
CA TRP A 758 28.58 15.59 18.49
C TRP A 758 29.63 15.00 19.44
N ILE A 759 29.33 13.85 20.03
CA ILE A 759 30.32 13.05 20.75
C ILE A 759 31.09 12.21 19.72
N TRP A 760 32.32 12.62 19.42
CA TRP A 760 33.19 11.91 18.46
C TRP A 760 33.99 10.78 19.09
N ASP A 761 34.34 10.93 20.37
CA ASP A 761 35.19 10.02 21.10
C ASP A 761 34.53 9.56 22.41
N PRO A 762 34.74 8.30 22.84
CA PRO A 762 34.19 7.79 24.10
C PRO A 762 34.78 8.53 25.32
N PRO A 763 34.05 8.55 26.45
CA PRO A 763 32.83 7.79 26.72
C PRO A 763 31.58 8.43 26.10
N PHE A 764 30.69 7.63 25.51
CA PHE A 764 29.47 8.15 24.87
C PHE A 764 28.28 8.26 25.84
N ASN A 765 28.53 8.74 27.06
CA ASN A 765 27.55 8.71 28.15
C ASN A 765 27.61 9.99 29.00
N ALA A 766 26.90 9.99 30.13
CA ALA A 766 26.80 11.14 31.03
C ALA A 766 28.15 11.63 31.59
N SER A 767 29.19 10.80 31.61
CA SER A 767 30.54 11.22 32.04
C SER A 767 31.15 12.24 31.08
N PHE A 768 31.05 12.00 29.76
CA PHE A 768 31.51 12.97 28.76
C PHE A 768 30.73 14.28 28.86
N VAL A 769 29.42 14.19 29.08
CA VAL A 769 28.57 15.37 29.20
C VAL A 769 28.99 16.23 30.38
N ARG A 770 29.29 15.63 31.54
CA ARG A 770 29.82 16.36 32.70
C ARG A 770 31.19 16.97 32.43
N GLU A 771 32.07 16.24 31.75
CA GLU A 771 33.39 16.76 31.35
C GLU A 771 33.24 17.97 30.42
N ALA A 772 32.41 17.89 29.39
CA ALA A 772 32.10 18.99 28.49
C ALA A 772 31.53 20.19 29.27
N TRP A 773 30.57 19.96 30.17
CA TRP A 773 29.99 21.01 31.01
C TRP A 773 31.02 21.65 31.94
N SER A 774 31.96 20.89 32.48
CA SER A 774 33.05 21.42 33.32
C SER A 774 34.05 22.29 32.55
N ASN A 775 34.06 22.18 31.22
CA ASN A 775 34.87 22.97 30.30
C ASN A 775 34.05 24.12 29.67
N ASP A 776 32.97 24.56 30.33
CA ASP A 776 32.05 25.60 29.85
C ASP A 776 31.36 25.28 28.50
N MET A 777 31.25 23.99 28.14
CA MET A 777 30.53 23.52 26.93
C MET A 777 29.17 22.91 27.29
N GLU A 778 28.38 23.63 28.10
CA GLU A 778 26.99 23.24 28.38
C GLU A 778 26.06 23.63 27.23
N VAL A 779 25.85 22.67 26.32
CA VAL A 779 24.96 22.80 25.16
C VAL A 779 23.56 22.23 25.45
N ASP A 780 22.62 22.43 24.52
CA ASP A 780 21.22 22.04 24.69
C ASP A 780 20.97 20.56 24.35
N THR A 781 21.77 20.00 23.45
CA THR A 781 21.69 18.58 23.05
C THR A 781 23.07 17.99 22.70
N PHE A 782 23.25 16.69 23.00
CA PHE A 782 24.45 15.93 22.58
C PHE A 782 24.04 14.73 21.72
N HIS A 783 24.53 14.66 20.49
CA HIS A 783 24.36 13.53 19.58
C HIS A 783 25.41 12.45 19.78
N THR A 784 25.11 11.23 19.31
CA THR A 784 25.95 10.04 19.53
C THR A 784 26.01 9.65 21.02
N PHE A 785 24.99 10.00 21.80
CA PHE A 785 24.83 9.54 23.18
C PHE A 785 24.30 8.11 23.19
N HIS A 786 24.97 7.23 23.94
CA HIS A 786 24.61 5.83 24.08
C HIS A 786 24.20 5.50 25.52
N TRP A 787 23.13 4.72 25.65
CA TRP A 787 22.58 4.27 26.94
C TRP A 787 23.16 2.92 27.39
N GLY A 788 23.95 2.30 26.54
CA GLY A 788 24.66 1.06 26.81
C GLY A 788 26.07 1.10 26.23
N ASP A 789 26.79 -0.02 26.28
CA ASP A 789 28.13 -0.16 25.71
C ASP A 789 28.27 -1.46 24.92
N LYS A 790 29.30 -1.53 24.07
CA LYS A 790 29.71 -2.78 23.45
C LYS A 790 30.44 -3.67 24.45
N ASP A 791 29.94 -4.89 24.64
CA ASP A 791 30.66 -5.91 25.40
C ASP A 791 31.90 -6.43 24.64
N ALA A 792 32.66 -7.33 25.26
CA ALA A 792 33.86 -7.91 24.65
C ALA A 792 33.61 -8.67 23.33
N SER A 793 32.35 -9.00 23.00
CA SER A 793 31.96 -9.61 21.73
C SER A 793 31.57 -8.58 20.66
N GLY A 794 31.63 -7.29 20.98
CA GLY A 794 31.23 -6.18 20.11
C GLY A 794 29.70 -5.96 20.06
N VAL A 795 28.94 -6.66 20.92
CA VAL A 795 27.48 -6.56 21.00
C VAL A 795 27.09 -5.46 21.98
N TRP A 796 26.17 -4.59 21.58
CA TRP A 796 25.63 -3.56 22.47
C TRP A 796 24.79 -4.17 23.60
N ARG A 797 25.08 -3.76 24.83
CA ARG A 797 24.39 -4.19 26.05
C ARG A 797 23.95 -2.98 26.86
N ALA A 798 22.78 -3.12 27.47
CA ALA A 798 22.21 -2.10 28.35
C ALA A 798 23.04 -1.94 29.62
N ILE A 799 23.20 -0.69 30.05
CA ILE A 799 23.78 -0.34 31.36
C ILE A 799 22.67 0.40 32.14
N PRO A 800 21.82 -0.31 32.90
CA PRO A 800 20.69 0.29 33.61
C PRO A 800 21.07 1.49 34.50
N GLU A 801 22.30 1.49 35.02
CA GLU A 801 22.85 2.56 35.86
C GLU A 801 22.87 3.92 35.14
N ASN A 802 22.90 3.93 33.80
CA ASN A 802 22.86 5.17 33.01
C ASN A 802 21.52 5.91 33.14
N ILE A 803 20.41 5.23 33.48
CA ILE A 803 19.11 5.89 33.68
C ILE A 803 19.19 6.84 34.86
N ASP A 804 19.63 6.33 36.01
CA ASP A 804 19.74 7.11 37.24
C ASP A 804 20.84 8.17 37.11
N ASP A 805 21.95 7.85 36.42
CA ASP A 805 23.02 8.81 36.18
C ASP A 805 22.57 9.98 35.29
N VAL A 806 21.78 9.73 34.23
CA VAL A 806 21.21 10.79 33.40
C VAL A 806 20.15 11.59 34.17
N ARG A 807 19.30 10.96 35.00
CA ARG A 807 18.37 11.70 35.86
C ARG A 807 19.11 12.62 36.83
N LEU A 808 20.24 12.17 37.41
CA LEU A 808 21.10 12.99 38.24
C LEU A 808 21.72 14.14 37.44
N LEU A 809 22.25 13.85 36.26
CA LEU A 809 22.83 14.83 35.33
C LEU A 809 21.83 15.96 34.99
N LEU A 810 20.55 15.63 34.74
CA LEU A 810 19.50 16.62 34.48
C LEU A 810 19.19 17.48 35.71
N ARG A 811 19.23 16.92 36.92
CA ARG A 811 19.10 17.70 38.17
C ARG A 811 20.26 18.67 38.36
N GLU A 812 21.48 18.22 38.08
CA GLU A 812 22.68 19.05 38.14
C GLU A 812 22.57 20.22 37.15
N SER A 813 22.13 19.96 35.92
CA SER A 813 21.89 21.04 34.95
C SER A 813 20.81 21.99 35.43
N ALA A 814 19.67 21.51 35.93
CA ALA A 814 18.63 22.40 36.43
C ALA A 814 19.11 23.36 37.52
N ALA A 815 19.94 22.86 38.45
CA ALA A 815 20.56 23.68 39.48
C ALA A 815 21.47 24.78 38.89
N ARG A 816 22.28 24.45 37.86
CA ARG A 816 23.14 25.43 37.18
C ARG A 816 22.36 26.43 36.32
N GLN A 817 21.26 26.00 35.71
CA GLN A 817 20.35 26.84 34.91
C GLN A 817 19.45 27.74 35.78
N GLY A 818 19.38 27.50 37.10
CA GLY A 818 18.47 28.20 37.99
C GLY A 818 16.99 27.86 37.74
N VAL A 819 16.72 26.68 37.18
CA VAL A 819 15.37 26.20 36.87
C VAL A 819 14.83 25.45 38.07
N GLU A 820 13.60 25.78 38.49
CA GLU A 820 12.92 25.00 39.54
C GLU A 820 12.74 23.57 39.06
N TRP A 821 13.46 22.65 39.71
CA TRP A 821 13.48 21.23 39.36
C TRP A 821 12.76 20.42 40.41
N LEU A 822 12.12 19.34 39.95
CA LEU A 822 11.29 18.43 40.73
C LEU A 822 11.88 18.17 42.12
N ARG A 823 11.13 18.57 43.17
CA ARG A 823 11.48 18.16 44.54
C ARG A 823 11.26 16.67 44.62
N VAL A 824 12.33 15.91 44.76
CA VAL A 824 12.25 14.48 45.11
C VAL A 824 11.43 14.39 46.40
N PRO A 825 10.31 13.65 46.44
CA PRO A 825 9.67 13.32 47.71
C PRO A 825 10.72 12.64 48.56
N THR A 826 11.03 13.24 49.70
CA THR A 826 12.08 12.75 50.63
C THR A 826 11.65 11.47 51.32
#